data_AF-A0A1V6TGL2-F1
#
_entry.id   AF-A0A1V6TGL2-F1
#
_cell.length_a   1.000
_cell.length_b   1.000
_cell.length_c   1.000
_cell.angle_alpha   90.00
_cell.angle_beta   90.00
_cell.angle_gamma   90.00
#
_symmetry.space_group_name_H-M   'P 1'
#
loop_
_entity.id
_entity.type
_entity.pdbx_description
1 polymer ?
#
loop_
_entity_poly.entity_id
_entity_poly.type
_entity_poly.pdbx_seq_one_letter_code
_entity_poly.pdbx_strand_id
1 'polypeptide(L)'
;MEGKMTSRLPDLVLDTRITVECHPEAHYHFTSGGISKPGRYARPCEVKHVWTKESLLGSGSFGDVYLHRCPTVGGAFELQAVKEIEKTRILSNKIDYYKEIEAIARFSQQKFRGLFVEFLGWYENEKSVFLAMEYIEHGDLGSYLAQPLPEDEVRKITFQVVEGLLCLHNNDFVHRDVKPKNIFVIQPGPEWRVKLGDFGISKRVNENTSISTYVGTRLFMAPEIQGHVPPGEEENTVAYNFTASIDMWSVGVTTVFMLFHDYPFKLEEPHKLSQYIRGGDFPFPDSPLVFTPDCYRFIEAVMARHPRKRLSAKEALNTGWLSQLYLSSPQTEVVAPVEYFPKSNSAPSDGENLLATPSSDTNDGLQNDHTTKPPTILLNMNPKSSPPLTSLLSHSEGRSSDLSASEDETKKSARSTSPEKQDSRSKSISASADRSGVPNPTEDQIRAQIQSMQLNNNPYHPQISEQGVSTLNKPFIQESISTSESSSKNPSELGTIMISESSSDSIANIDQEDHVQAYDPKFDELHDQGVRLYQMQRYGEAQEILNRVFQERGRHLGWNNPSTLLTCSVLGTIQFLTGNYDAALSLQKSAAEKREEILGRYHPDTLVSYYELGSCHYALSNYRDAEGIYKKIINGMTTQFGPSSSNAILTLQAFGRTLFMRGKYREAQPIFRLLSEAEKENASMTDVFLMESLLWSSFNFFELGMDEDAVSGLIRVFPFRLKNFDYKYNFDSKETIDAGYTLGTALHNLKRYQEAKDTFETIIKEKLGDTHRAHFLLGKNLEQLGKDYQATRAYRKAVTGQTRDLGAAHKHTLESVYRLSRMYYKAKTYTSAEISFQQFVKHAVEKWGPEDPKVLDAIGTCGMAQYRLQKYELAEKNLSRALQGWKTIYGPTHETVLNALYWHCLAQNRLGMYTAAETTCREAINRETQTYGYAGSSTLNNLMEIIRSLHRKGKLERAKALTEILINTKKNPKTWTEEFQKDAKEVIRLVTVESASTSRPPGSAGSGIPVENQAEGKKKVERKMRLIRST
;
A
#
# COMPACT_ATOMS: atom_id res chain seq x y z
N MET A 1 -11.42 -29.57 56.90
CA MET A 1 -11.51 -28.12 57.20
C MET A 1 -11.98 -27.45 55.93
N GLU A 2 -13.29 -27.33 55.77
CA GLU A 2 -13.91 -26.70 54.59
C GLU A 2 -14.73 -25.49 55.06
N GLY A 3 -14.83 -24.47 54.21
CA GLY A 3 -15.57 -23.25 54.51
C GLY A 3 -14.69 -22.04 54.87
N LYS A 4 -14.37 -21.23 53.86
CA LYS A 4 -14.22 -19.76 53.99
C LYS A 4 -14.37 -19.08 52.63
N MET A 5 -15.39 -18.21 52.53
CA MET A 5 -15.61 -17.22 51.47
C MET A 5 -15.65 -17.73 50.02
N THR A 6 -16.76 -18.38 49.64
CA THR A 6 -17.36 -18.14 48.33
C THR A 6 -18.15 -16.83 48.37
N SER A 7 -17.74 -15.82 47.61
CA SER A 7 -18.55 -14.62 47.40
C SER A 7 -19.80 -14.98 46.59
N ARG A 8 -20.99 -14.69 47.12
CA ARG A 8 -22.25 -14.81 46.37
C ARG A 8 -22.20 -13.84 45.18
N LEU A 9 -22.55 -14.31 43.98
CA LEU A 9 -22.60 -13.44 42.80
C LEU A 9 -23.69 -12.37 42.96
N PRO A 10 -23.53 -11.16 42.39
CA PRO A 10 -24.58 -10.14 42.38
C PRO A 10 -25.84 -10.67 41.69
N ASP A 11 -27.02 -10.33 42.19
CA ASP A 11 -28.28 -10.86 41.65
C ASP A 11 -28.46 -10.49 40.15
N LEU A 12 -28.09 -9.26 39.76
CA LEU A 12 -28.08 -8.81 38.35
C LEU A 12 -27.18 -9.65 37.42
N VAL A 13 -26.14 -10.30 37.95
CA VAL A 13 -25.26 -11.22 37.21
C VAL A 13 -25.89 -12.62 37.12
N LEU A 14 -26.70 -13.01 38.10
CA LEU A 14 -27.46 -14.27 38.07
C LEU A 14 -28.67 -14.16 37.13
N ASP A 15 -29.42 -13.05 37.21
CA ASP A 15 -30.61 -12.77 36.39
C ASP A 15 -30.30 -12.67 34.89
N THR A 16 -29.06 -12.32 34.53
CA THR A 16 -28.58 -12.25 33.14
C THR A 16 -27.82 -13.50 32.67
N ARG A 17 -27.82 -14.59 33.46
CA ARG A 17 -27.20 -15.86 33.08
C ARG A 17 -28.14 -16.69 32.21
N ILE A 18 -27.71 -17.01 30.99
CA ILE A 18 -28.45 -17.85 30.04
C ILE A 18 -28.14 -19.33 30.30
N THR A 19 -29.16 -20.19 30.30
CA THR A 19 -28.99 -21.65 30.26
C THR A 19 -28.63 -22.09 28.84
N VAL A 20 -27.46 -22.70 28.65
CA VAL A 20 -26.94 -23.08 27.32
C VAL A 20 -26.28 -24.46 27.33
N GLU A 21 -26.67 -25.34 26.41
CA GLU A 21 -25.85 -26.51 26.02
C GLU A 21 -24.85 -26.06 24.93
N CYS A 22 -23.55 -26.14 25.21
CA CYS A 22 -22.51 -25.73 24.28
C CYS A 22 -21.97 -26.92 23.46
N HIS A 23 -22.18 -26.92 22.14
CA HIS A 23 -21.46 -27.77 21.19
C HIS A 23 -20.49 -26.93 20.34
N PRO A 24 -19.47 -27.55 19.69
CA PRO A 24 -18.44 -26.80 18.95
C PRO A 24 -18.96 -25.87 17.84
N GLU A 25 -20.02 -26.29 17.12
CA GLU A 25 -20.59 -25.57 15.97
C GLU A 25 -21.91 -24.84 16.29
N ALA A 26 -22.54 -25.15 17.43
CA ALA A 26 -23.88 -24.67 17.78
C ALA A 26 -24.09 -24.58 19.29
N HIS A 27 -24.71 -23.49 19.72
CA HIS A 27 -25.05 -23.22 21.11
C HIS A 27 -26.58 -23.27 21.26
N TYR A 28 -27.08 -24.14 22.14
CA TYR A 28 -28.52 -24.27 22.35
C TYR A 28 -28.95 -23.46 23.56
N HIS A 29 -29.60 -22.32 23.33
CA HIS A 29 -30.09 -21.45 24.39
C HIS A 29 -31.51 -21.87 24.78
N PHE A 30 -31.79 -21.94 26.07
CA PHE A 30 -33.10 -22.33 26.60
C PHE A 30 -33.82 -21.13 27.21
N THR A 31 -35.06 -20.89 26.79
CA THR A 31 -35.91 -19.78 27.29
C THR A 31 -37.22 -20.33 27.84
N SER A 32 -37.74 -19.71 28.91
CA SER A 32 -39.01 -20.08 29.55
C SER A 32 -40.18 -19.37 28.85
N GLY A 33 -40.69 -19.99 27.78
CA GLY A 33 -41.59 -19.36 26.81
C GLY A 33 -43.04 -19.85 26.81
N GLY A 34 -43.92 -19.07 27.44
CA GLY A 34 -45.36 -19.06 27.13
C GLY A 34 -46.28 -20.02 27.91
N ILE A 35 -47.52 -19.57 28.12
CA ILE A 35 -48.59 -20.32 28.82
C ILE A 35 -49.39 -21.16 27.82
N SER A 36 -49.56 -22.45 28.10
CA SER A 36 -50.33 -23.40 27.29
C SER A 36 -51.86 -23.23 27.46
N LYS A 37 -52.41 -22.15 26.87
CA LYS A 37 -53.84 -21.73 26.93
C LYS A 37 -54.36 -21.33 28.33
N PRO A 38 -55.44 -20.53 28.43
CA PRO A 38 -56.04 -20.16 29.71
C PRO A 38 -56.77 -21.35 30.36
N GLY A 39 -56.05 -22.11 31.19
CA GLY A 39 -56.56 -23.16 32.06
C GLY A 39 -55.79 -23.17 33.39
N ARG A 40 -56.41 -23.60 34.49
CA ARG A 40 -55.92 -23.36 35.87
C ARG A 40 -54.56 -23.97 36.26
N TYR A 41 -53.90 -24.73 35.38
CA TYR A 41 -52.57 -25.31 35.62
C TYR A 41 -51.68 -25.21 34.37
N ALA A 42 -51.20 -24.01 34.07
CA ALA A 42 -50.16 -23.81 33.06
C ALA A 42 -48.82 -24.34 33.58
N ARG A 43 -48.19 -25.27 32.86
CA ARG A 43 -46.77 -25.60 33.05
C ARG A 43 -45.92 -24.65 32.19
N PRO A 44 -44.74 -24.21 32.65
CA PRO A 44 -43.78 -23.54 31.78
C PRO A 44 -43.39 -24.48 30.63
N CYS A 45 -43.48 -23.98 29.39
CA CYS A 45 -42.84 -24.62 28.25
C CYS A 45 -41.43 -24.05 28.08
N GLU A 46 -40.45 -24.92 27.89
CA GLU A 46 -39.08 -24.55 27.61
C GLU A 46 -38.86 -24.54 26.09
N VAL A 47 -38.37 -23.42 25.57
CA VAL A 47 -38.16 -23.20 24.14
C VAL A 47 -36.66 -23.25 23.86
N LYS A 48 -36.25 -24.16 22.97
CA LYS A 48 -34.84 -24.39 22.60
C LYS A 48 -34.51 -23.62 21.31
N HIS A 49 -33.73 -22.54 21.46
CA HIS A 49 -33.20 -21.73 20.37
C HIS A 49 -31.84 -22.29 19.93
N VAL A 50 -31.61 -22.38 18.61
CA VAL A 50 -30.37 -22.93 18.04
C VAL A 50 -29.52 -21.81 17.47
N TRP A 51 -28.48 -21.40 18.19
CA TRP A 51 -27.55 -20.35 17.77
C TRP A 51 -26.30 -20.96 17.12
N THR A 52 -26.14 -20.81 15.81
CA THR A 52 -24.93 -21.24 15.10
C THR A 52 -23.89 -20.13 15.03
N LYS A 53 -22.62 -20.49 15.20
CA LYS A 53 -21.45 -19.59 15.12
C LYS A 53 -21.05 -19.42 13.66
N GLU A 54 -21.05 -18.20 13.13
CA GLU A 54 -20.97 -17.96 11.68
C GLU A 54 -19.68 -17.31 11.21
N SER A 55 -19.30 -16.16 11.78
CA SER A 55 -18.12 -15.40 11.32
C SER A 55 -17.43 -14.67 12.47
N LEU A 56 -16.13 -14.39 12.33
CA LEU A 56 -15.36 -13.58 13.28
C LEU A 56 -15.58 -12.09 12.95
N LEU A 57 -16.26 -11.37 13.85
CA LEU A 57 -16.48 -9.92 13.77
C LEU A 57 -15.24 -9.14 14.23
N GLY A 58 -14.47 -9.67 15.18
CA GLY A 58 -13.15 -9.12 15.50
C GLY A 58 -12.49 -9.64 16.78
N SER A 59 -11.17 -9.57 16.83
CA SER A 59 -10.35 -9.97 17.97
C SER A 59 -10.04 -8.80 18.91
N GLY A 60 -10.14 -9.04 20.22
CA GLY A 60 -9.77 -8.11 21.29
C GLY A 60 -8.66 -8.63 22.20
N SER A 61 -8.29 -7.87 23.22
CA SER A 61 -7.24 -8.25 24.19
C SER A 61 -7.63 -9.42 25.10
N PHE A 62 -8.93 -9.61 25.35
CA PHE A 62 -9.45 -10.60 26.28
C PHE A 62 -10.17 -11.77 25.60
N GLY A 63 -10.61 -11.61 24.36
CA GLY A 63 -11.44 -12.58 23.66
C GLY A 63 -11.72 -12.22 22.21
N ASP A 64 -12.37 -13.14 21.50
CA ASP A 64 -12.77 -13.01 20.10
C ASP A 64 -14.28 -12.83 19.99
N VAL A 65 -14.75 -11.93 19.13
CA VAL A 65 -16.18 -11.62 18.93
C VAL A 65 -16.66 -12.26 17.64
N TYR A 66 -17.72 -13.06 17.74
CA TYR A 66 -18.31 -13.79 16.62
C TYR A 66 -19.77 -13.39 16.36
N LEU A 67 -20.20 -13.42 15.10
CA LEU A 67 -21.60 -13.37 14.74
C LEU A 67 -22.24 -14.74 15.04
N HIS A 68 -23.33 -14.74 15.79
CA HIS A 68 -24.19 -15.91 15.97
C HIS A 68 -25.59 -15.61 15.41
N ARG A 69 -26.20 -16.61 14.77
CA ARG A 69 -27.54 -16.53 14.17
C ARG A 69 -28.48 -17.59 14.72
N CYS A 70 -29.73 -17.24 14.97
CA CYS A 70 -30.81 -18.18 15.30
C CYS A 70 -31.96 -18.06 14.27
N PRO A 71 -32.44 -19.16 13.66
CA PRO A 71 -33.66 -19.13 12.86
C PRO A 71 -34.88 -18.77 13.70
N THR A 72 -35.81 -17.96 13.18
CA THR A 72 -37.06 -17.61 13.87
C THR A 72 -38.29 -18.20 13.18
N VAL A 73 -39.41 -18.24 13.92
CA VAL A 73 -40.71 -18.73 13.42
C VAL A 73 -41.30 -17.71 12.43
N GLY A 74 -40.85 -17.81 11.18
CA GLY A 74 -41.13 -16.87 10.10
C GLY A 74 -40.07 -16.88 8.99
N GLY A 75 -38.93 -17.53 9.19
CA GLY A 75 -37.86 -17.64 8.18
C GLY A 75 -36.85 -16.49 8.18
N ALA A 76 -37.02 -15.51 9.08
CA ALA A 76 -35.98 -14.54 9.41
C ALA A 76 -34.92 -15.16 10.35
N PHE A 77 -33.86 -14.41 10.62
CA PHE A 77 -32.82 -14.78 11.59
C PHE A 77 -32.70 -13.69 12.64
N GLU A 78 -32.65 -14.08 13.91
CA GLU A 78 -32.13 -13.24 14.99
C GLU A 78 -30.59 -13.29 14.93
N LEU A 79 -29.95 -12.14 15.12
CA LEU A 79 -28.49 -11.97 15.08
C LEU A 79 -27.99 -11.40 16.41
N GLN A 80 -26.90 -11.96 16.92
CA GLN A 80 -26.23 -11.47 18.13
C GLN A 80 -24.70 -11.50 17.96
N ALA A 81 -24.00 -10.57 18.61
CA ALA A 81 -22.56 -10.60 18.73
C ALA A 81 -22.15 -11.31 20.03
N VAL A 82 -21.35 -12.38 19.94
CA VAL A 82 -20.89 -13.17 21.09
C VAL A 82 -19.38 -12.98 21.28
N LYS A 83 -18.98 -12.40 22.42
CA LYS A 83 -17.58 -12.22 22.84
C LYS A 83 -17.15 -13.44 23.66
N GLU A 84 -16.32 -14.30 23.07
CA GLU A 84 -15.75 -15.50 23.69
C GLU A 84 -14.43 -15.18 24.40
N ILE A 85 -14.37 -15.40 25.71
CA ILE A 85 -13.25 -15.06 26.61
C ILE A 85 -12.71 -16.35 27.24
N GLU A 86 -11.49 -16.75 26.88
CA GLU A 86 -10.83 -17.94 27.43
C GLU A 86 -10.55 -17.81 28.94
N LYS A 87 -11.00 -18.78 29.74
CA LYS A 87 -10.80 -18.83 31.20
C LYS A 87 -9.33 -18.88 31.61
N THR A 88 -8.46 -19.44 30.76
CA THR A 88 -6.99 -19.41 30.92
C THR A 88 -6.45 -17.98 30.95
N ARG A 89 -6.94 -17.09 30.08
CA ARG A 89 -6.55 -15.66 30.01
C ARG A 89 -7.12 -14.84 31.18
N ILE A 90 -8.29 -15.23 31.70
CA ILE A 90 -8.87 -14.66 32.92
C ILE A 90 -7.99 -14.99 34.14
N LEU A 91 -7.63 -16.27 34.30
CA LEU A 91 -6.85 -16.79 35.42
C LEU A 91 -5.41 -16.26 35.44
N SER A 92 -4.73 -16.17 34.29
CA SER A 92 -3.35 -15.65 34.22
C SER A 92 -3.25 -14.19 34.69
N ASN A 93 -4.32 -13.42 34.52
CA ASN A 93 -4.36 -11.98 34.73
C ASN A 93 -5.12 -11.58 36.01
N LYS A 94 -5.57 -12.55 36.82
CA LYS A 94 -6.38 -12.35 38.04
C LYS A 94 -7.65 -11.49 37.80
N ILE A 95 -8.29 -11.63 36.65
CA ILE A 95 -9.40 -10.75 36.24
C ILE A 95 -10.71 -11.17 36.94
N ASP A 96 -11.30 -10.23 37.67
CA ASP A 96 -12.64 -10.31 38.25
C ASP A 96 -13.69 -9.93 37.20
N TYR A 97 -13.98 -10.86 36.28
CA TYR A 97 -14.83 -10.62 35.11
C TYR A 97 -16.32 -10.45 35.45
N TYR A 98 -16.76 -10.90 36.62
CA TYR A 98 -18.15 -10.73 37.07
C TYR A 98 -18.52 -9.26 37.24
N LYS A 99 -17.55 -8.37 37.53
CA LYS A 99 -17.78 -6.92 37.57
C LYS A 99 -17.89 -6.26 36.19
N GLU A 100 -17.32 -6.88 35.15
CA GLU A 100 -17.55 -6.47 33.77
C GLU A 100 -18.98 -6.85 33.35
N ILE A 101 -19.44 -8.07 33.70
CA ILE A 101 -20.82 -8.53 33.49
C ILE A 101 -21.83 -7.66 34.25
N GLU A 102 -21.63 -7.42 35.55
CA GLU A 102 -22.53 -6.64 36.41
C GLU A 102 -22.78 -5.24 35.85
N ALA A 103 -21.73 -4.58 35.39
CA ALA A 103 -21.81 -3.23 34.84
C ALA A 103 -22.44 -3.21 33.44
N ILE A 104 -22.05 -4.14 32.55
CA ILE A 104 -22.66 -4.26 31.22
C ILE A 104 -24.16 -4.55 31.33
N ALA A 105 -24.57 -5.43 32.24
CA ALA A 105 -25.98 -5.67 32.59
C ALA A 105 -26.68 -4.42 33.15
N ARG A 106 -26.00 -3.64 34.00
CA ARG A 106 -26.53 -2.37 34.55
C ARG A 106 -26.78 -1.32 33.45
N PHE A 107 -25.90 -1.20 32.47
CA PHE A 107 -26.04 -0.24 31.37
C PHE A 107 -26.90 -0.74 30.20
N SER A 108 -27.28 -2.02 30.18
CA SER A 108 -28.32 -2.54 29.28
C SER A 108 -29.75 -2.40 29.83
N GLN A 109 -29.95 -1.75 30.98
CA GLN A 109 -31.28 -1.44 31.50
C GLN A 109 -32.02 -0.46 30.58
N GLN A 110 -33.33 -0.63 30.42
CA GLN A 110 -34.20 0.15 29.51
C GLN A 110 -34.03 1.69 29.60
N LYS A 111 -33.63 2.23 30.77
CA LYS A 111 -33.38 3.67 31.00
C LYS A 111 -32.12 4.24 30.31
N PHE A 112 -31.21 3.38 29.86
CA PHE A 112 -29.99 3.73 29.13
C PHE A 112 -30.06 3.31 27.65
N ARG A 113 -31.22 2.81 27.20
CA ARG A 113 -31.38 2.20 25.89
C ARG A 113 -31.15 3.24 24.79
N GLY A 114 -30.26 2.91 23.86
CA GLY A 114 -29.82 3.83 22.81
C GLY A 114 -28.45 4.47 23.05
N LEU A 115 -27.95 4.51 24.29
CA LEU A 115 -26.59 5.03 24.60
C LEU A 115 -25.51 3.95 24.53
N PHE A 116 -25.83 2.72 24.93
CA PHE A 116 -24.88 1.61 25.01
C PHE A 116 -25.35 0.41 24.18
N VAL A 117 -24.38 -0.42 23.78
CA VAL A 117 -24.63 -1.74 23.18
C VAL A 117 -25.38 -2.63 24.19
N GLU A 118 -26.57 -3.07 23.81
CA GLU A 118 -27.49 -3.89 24.59
C GLU A 118 -26.91 -5.29 24.83
N PHE A 119 -27.00 -5.76 26.08
CA PHE A 119 -26.47 -7.03 26.56
C PHE A 119 -27.60 -8.03 26.75
N LEU A 120 -27.52 -9.14 26.02
CA LEU A 120 -28.56 -10.18 25.96
C LEU A 120 -28.36 -11.25 27.05
N GLY A 121 -27.18 -11.28 27.67
CA GLY A 121 -26.83 -12.16 28.79
C GLY A 121 -25.48 -12.86 28.60
N TRP A 122 -25.13 -13.74 29.54
CA TRP A 122 -23.88 -14.49 29.51
C TRP A 122 -24.05 -15.97 29.84
N TYR A 123 -23.07 -16.78 29.43
CA TYR A 123 -22.97 -18.20 29.78
C TYR A 123 -21.50 -18.62 29.77
N GLU A 124 -21.22 -19.87 30.16
CA GLU A 124 -19.86 -20.39 30.28
C GLU A 124 -19.83 -21.90 29.97
N ASN A 125 -18.68 -22.39 29.50
CA ASN A 125 -18.35 -23.81 29.45
C ASN A 125 -17.04 -24.08 30.22
N GLU A 126 -16.44 -25.26 30.11
CA GLU A 126 -15.19 -25.60 30.81
C GLU A 126 -14.01 -24.66 30.47
N LYS A 127 -13.97 -24.11 29.25
CA LYS A 127 -12.82 -23.41 28.66
C LYS A 127 -13.02 -21.90 28.52
N SER A 128 -14.25 -21.46 28.28
CA SER A 128 -14.57 -20.08 27.90
C SER A 128 -15.77 -19.52 28.68
N VAL A 129 -15.82 -18.19 28.80
CA VAL A 129 -16.99 -17.40 29.18
C VAL A 129 -17.47 -16.66 27.93
N PHE A 130 -18.78 -16.54 27.74
CA PHE A 130 -19.39 -15.94 26.57
C PHE A 130 -20.32 -14.79 26.98
N LEU A 131 -20.15 -13.63 26.35
CA LEU A 131 -21.03 -12.46 26.54
C LEU A 131 -21.82 -12.24 25.25
N ALA A 132 -23.14 -12.36 25.30
CA ALA A 132 -24.04 -12.12 24.18
C ALA A 132 -24.54 -10.67 24.19
N MET A 133 -24.49 -10.01 23.03
CA MET A 133 -24.81 -8.59 22.83
C MET A 133 -25.64 -8.44 21.55
N GLU A 134 -26.36 -7.34 21.40
CA GLU A 134 -26.99 -7.01 20.11
C GLU A 134 -25.94 -6.96 18.99
N TYR A 135 -26.32 -7.37 17.79
CA TYR A 135 -25.48 -7.21 16.60
C TYR A 135 -25.77 -5.85 15.94
N ILE A 136 -24.72 -5.04 15.74
CA ILE A 136 -24.82 -3.75 15.06
C ILE A 136 -24.33 -3.90 13.61
N GLU A 137 -25.27 -3.90 12.66
CA GLU A 137 -25.02 -4.21 11.24
C GLU A 137 -24.00 -3.26 10.57
N HIS A 138 -24.01 -1.98 10.93
CA HIS A 138 -23.09 -0.97 10.39
C HIS A 138 -21.69 -0.97 11.05
N GLY A 139 -21.46 -1.78 12.09
CA GLY A 139 -20.15 -1.90 12.74
C GLY A 139 -19.69 -0.65 13.50
N ASP A 140 -18.38 -0.39 13.48
CA ASP A 140 -17.74 0.69 14.23
C ASP A 140 -17.47 1.96 13.41
N LEU A 141 -17.51 3.12 14.07
CA LEU A 141 -17.29 4.44 13.48
C LEU A 141 -15.91 4.56 12.80
N GLY A 142 -14.90 3.83 13.27
CA GLY A 142 -13.57 3.79 12.65
C GLY A 142 -13.58 3.29 11.20
N SER A 143 -14.59 2.53 10.79
CA SER A 143 -14.79 2.09 9.40
C SER A 143 -15.28 3.21 8.47
N TYR A 144 -15.86 4.29 9.01
CA TYR A 144 -16.38 5.43 8.25
C TYR A 144 -15.37 6.59 8.14
N LEU A 145 -14.43 6.70 9.08
CA LEU A 145 -13.41 7.76 9.14
C LEU A 145 -12.26 7.54 8.14
N ALA A 146 -12.58 7.41 6.86
CA ALA A 146 -11.61 7.37 5.74
C ALA A 146 -11.19 8.77 5.26
N GLN A 147 -11.96 9.79 5.65
CA GLN A 147 -11.78 11.23 5.40
C GLN A 147 -12.28 12.00 6.64
N PRO A 148 -11.93 13.28 6.83
CA PRO A 148 -12.52 14.11 7.88
C PRO A 148 -14.02 14.32 7.67
N LEU A 149 -14.78 14.43 8.78
CA LEU A 149 -16.22 14.70 8.77
C LEU A 149 -16.53 16.20 8.98
N PRO A 150 -17.65 16.71 8.44
CA PRO A 150 -18.12 18.08 8.73
C PRO A 150 -18.37 18.31 10.21
N GLU A 151 -18.15 19.55 10.70
CA GLU A 151 -18.23 19.85 12.13
C GLU A 151 -19.59 19.51 12.77
N ASP A 152 -20.70 19.70 12.05
CA ASP A 152 -22.03 19.38 12.56
C ASP A 152 -22.24 17.87 12.79
N GLU A 153 -21.71 17.04 11.88
CA GLU A 153 -21.74 15.58 12.03
C GLU A 153 -20.86 15.13 13.20
N VAL A 154 -19.67 15.71 13.35
CA VAL A 154 -18.81 15.46 14.51
C VAL A 154 -19.48 15.89 15.80
N ARG A 155 -20.13 17.06 15.83
CA ARG A 155 -20.85 17.60 16.99
C ARG A 155 -21.96 16.65 17.44
N LYS A 156 -22.74 16.10 16.50
CA LYS A 156 -23.77 15.07 16.77
C LYS A 156 -23.20 13.78 17.35
N ILE A 157 -22.05 13.31 16.85
CA ILE A 157 -21.38 12.09 17.36
C ILE A 157 -20.78 12.35 18.75
N THR A 158 -20.00 13.42 18.92
CA THR A 158 -19.36 13.76 20.19
C THR A 158 -20.40 14.06 21.27
N PHE A 159 -21.55 14.67 20.93
CA PHE A 159 -22.68 14.82 21.85
C PHE A 159 -23.12 13.47 22.45
N GLN A 160 -23.48 12.49 21.61
CA GLN A 160 -23.95 11.16 22.05
C GLN A 160 -22.88 10.41 22.87
N VAL A 161 -21.61 10.53 22.47
CA VAL A 161 -20.48 9.94 23.22
C VAL A 161 -20.35 10.56 24.62
N VAL A 162 -20.49 11.88 24.76
CA VAL A 162 -20.39 12.56 26.06
C VAL A 162 -21.65 12.34 26.91
N GLU A 163 -22.84 12.23 26.31
CA GLU A 163 -24.08 11.85 26.99
C GLU A 163 -23.99 10.43 27.59
N GLY A 164 -23.46 9.47 26.83
CA GLY A 164 -23.12 8.14 27.33
C GLY A 164 -22.07 8.14 28.44
N LEU A 165 -21.01 8.94 28.31
CA LEU A 165 -19.99 9.08 29.36
C LEU A 165 -20.55 9.72 30.64
N LEU A 166 -21.45 10.71 30.55
CA LEU A 166 -22.14 11.26 31.71
C LEU A 166 -22.92 10.17 32.46
N CYS A 167 -23.58 9.27 31.75
CA CYS A 167 -24.28 8.14 32.36
C CYS A 167 -23.35 7.13 33.04
N LEU A 168 -22.17 6.84 32.48
CA LEU A 168 -21.14 6.02 33.13
C LEU A 168 -20.58 6.72 34.38
N HIS A 169 -20.15 7.98 34.24
CA HIS A 169 -19.46 8.74 35.29
C HIS A 169 -20.38 9.01 36.49
N ASN A 170 -21.66 9.30 36.28
CA ASN A 170 -22.67 9.44 37.34
C ASN A 170 -23.03 8.12 38.06
N ASN A 171 -22.48 6.98 37.62
CA ASN A 171 -22.65 5.66 38.23
C ASN A 171 -21.30 5.09 38.73
N ASP A 172 -20.26 5.92 38.89
CA ASP A 172 -18.89 5.56 39.28
C ASP A 172 -18.14 4.65 38.30
N PHE A 173 -18.62 4.53 37.05
CA PHE A 173 -17.96 3.78 35.98
C PHE A 173 -17.17 4.68 35.03
N VAL A 174 -16.12 4.13 34.42
CA VAL A 174 -15.19 4.83 33.52
C VAL A 174 -14.82 3.88 32.38
N HIS A 175 -14.84 4.37 31.14
CA HIS A 175 -14.76 3.55 29.92
C HIS A 175 -13.33 3.07 29.61
N ARG A 176 -12.32 3.91 29.90
CA ARG A 176 -10.88 3.66 29.74
C ARG A 176 -10.40 3.33 28.32
N ASP A 177 -11.25 3.46 27.30
CA ASP A 177 -10.93 3.06 25.93
C ASP A 177 -11.84 3.71 24.86
N VAL A 178 -12.23 4.98 25.07
CA VAL A 178 -13.06 5.73 24.12
C VAL A 178 -12.26 6.02 22.85
N LYS A 179 -12.72 5.46 21.72
CA LYS A 179 -12.08 5.60 20.39
C LYS A 179 -13.10 5.19 19.31
N PRO A 180 -12.91 5.56 18.03
CA PRO A 180 -13.84 5.21 16.96
C PRO A 180 -14.20 3.71 16.87
N LYS A 181 -13.27 2.81 17.20
CA LYS A 181 -13.52 1.36 17.16
C LYS A 181 -14.45 0.83 18.27
N ASN A 182 -14.74 1.66 19.28
CA ASN A 182 -15.61 1.32 20.41
C ASN A 182 -16.91 2.16 20.39
N ILE A 183 -17.12 2.94 19.32
CA ILE A 183 -18.32 3.72 19.03
C ILE A 183 -19.02 3.03 17.86
N PHE A 184 -20.16 2.38 18.11
CA PHE A 184 -20.89 1.58 17.14
C PHE A 184 -21.94 2.42 16.43
N VAL A 185 -22.06 2.28 15.10
CA VAL A 185 -22.95 3.09 14.26
C VAL A 185 -24.32 2.42 14.17
N ILE A 186 -25.37 3.12 14.59
CA ILE A 186 -26.77 2.66 14.50
C ILE A 186 -27.46 3.27 13.27
N GLN A 187 -27.08 4.50 12.93
CA GLN A 187 -27.48 5.17 11.71
C GLN A 187 -26.25 5.96 11.20
N PRO A 188 -25.80 5.77 9.95
CA PRO A 188 -24.71 6.55 9.37
C PRO A 188 -25.15 7.97 9.04
N GLY A 189 -24.18 8.83 8.72
CA GLY A 189 -24.38 10.26 8.48
C GLY A 189 -25.32 10.62 7.31
N PRO A 190 -25.84 11.87 7.28
CA PRO A 190 -25.48 12.98 8.19
C PRO A 190 -26.20 12.95 9.55
N GLU A 191 -27.29 12.19 9.66
CA GLU A 191 -28.06 12.03 10.91
C GLU A 191 -27.54 10.84 11.74
N TRP A 192 -26.28 10.98 12.18
CA TRP A 192 -25.55 9.96 12.93
C TRP A 192 -26.26 9.57 14.22
N ARG A 193 -26.50 8.26 14.40
CA ARG A 193 -26.81 7.66 15.71
C ARG A 193 -25.72 6.68 16.09
N VAL A 194 -25.23 6.74 17.33
CA VAL A 194 -24.16 5.88 17.83
C VAL A 194 -24.41 5.31 19.23
N LYS A 195 -23.92 4.10 19.49
CA LYS A 195 -23.90 3.44 20.81
C LYS A 195 -22.44 3.23 21.27
N LEU A 196 -22.17 3.39 22.57
CA LEU A 196 -20.88 3.03 23.18
C LEU A 196 -20.81 1.54 23.50
N GLY A 197 -19.65 0.91 23.28
CA GLY A 197 -19.42 -0.51 23.55
C GLY A 197 -17.98 -0.86 23.96
N ASP A 198 -17.80 -2.08 24.50
CA ASP A 198 -16.52 -2.60 25.00
C ASP A 198 -15.84 -1.65 26.04
N PHE A 199 -16.63 -1.09 26.95
CA PHE A 199 -16.16 -0.31 28.10
C PHE A 199 -15.45 -1.22 29.13
N GLY A 200 -14.15 -1.38 28.95
CA GLY A 200 -13.32 -2.38 29.65
C GLY A 200 -13.03 -2.06 31.12
N ILE A 201 -14.03 -2.27 31.98
CA ILE A 201 -13.94 -2.08 33.45
C ILE A 201 -12.87 -2.99 34.10
N SER A 202 -12.59 -4.14 33.49
CA SER A 202 -11.51 -5.07 33.85
C SER A 202 -10.08 -4.50 33.63
N LYS A 203 -9.91 -3.42 32.85
CA LYS A 203 -8.63 -2.74 32.61
C LYS A 203 -8.19 -1.98 33.86
N ARG A 204 -7.60 -2.69 34.84
CA ARG A 204 -7.02 -2.12 36.06
C ARG A 204 -5.79 -1.24 35.74
N VAL A 205 -5.51 -0.28 36.61
CA VAL A 205 -4.38 0.67 36.50
C VAL A 205 -3.03 0.01 36.83
N ASN A 206 -3.03 -1.15 37.49
CA ASN A 206 -1.83 -1.85 37.95
C ASN A 206 -1.57 -3.15 37.16
N GLU A 207 -0.29 -3.46 36.92
CA GLU A 207 0.29 -4.62 36.21
C GLU A 207 0.36 -4.50 34.65
N ASN A 208 1.54 -4.79 34.07
CA ASN A 208 1.95 -4.46 32.68
C ASN A 208 1.43 -5.47 31.61
N THR A 209 0.14 -5.78 31.58
CA THR A 209 -0.42 -6.92 30.82
C THR A 209 -1.44 -6.54 29.73
N SER A 210 -1.03 -5.72 28.76
CA SER A 210 -1.87 -5.32 27.60
C SER A 210 -1.11 -5.20 26.25
N ILE A 211 -0.09 -6.03 26.06
CA ILE A 211 0.91 -5.93 24.97
C ILE A 211 0.32 -5.94 23.53
N SER A 212 -0.82 -6.59 23.29
CA SER A 212 -1.43 -6.72 21.96
C SER A 212 -2.14 -5.46 21.45
N THR A 213 -2.58 -4.55 22.32
CA THR A 213 -3.42 -3.38 21.95
C THR A 213 -2.64 -2.05 21.98
N TYR A 214 -1.35 -2.11 22.29
CA TYR A 214 -0.56 -0.98 22.78
C TYR A 214 -0.31 0.14 21.74
N VAL A 215 -0.26 -0.19 20.44
CA VAL A 215 0.10 0.79 19.40
C VAL A 215 -1.06 1.72 19.07
N GLY A 216 -2.25 1.18 18.76
CA GLY A 216 -3.42 2.00 18.40
C GLY A 216 -4.05 2.74 19.59
N THR A 217 -4.06 2.10 20.76
CA THR A 217 -4.75 2.65 21.95
C THR A 217 -3.98 3.81 22.60
N ARG A 218 -2.64 3.84 22.46
CA ARG A 218 -1.79 4.86 23.10
C ARG A 218 -2.05 6.29 22.60
N LEU A 219 -2.53 6.47 21.37
CA LEU A 219 -2.89 7.79 20.83
C LEU A 219 -4.07 8.43 21.59
N PHE A 220 -5.04 7.62 22.04
CA PHE A 220 -6.23 8.06 22.78
C PHE A 220 -5.99 8.17 24.30
N MET A 221 -4.84 7.70 24.79
CA MET A 221 -4.53 7.55 26.21
C MET A 221 -4.06 8.86 26.85
N ALA A 222 -4.70 9.24 27.96
CA ALA A 222 -4.40 10.48 28.67
C ALA A 222 -2.95 10.56 29.21
N PRO A 223 -2.33 11.76 29.28
CA PRO A 223 -0.93 11.96 29.67
C PRO A 223 -0.57 11.29 31.00
N GLU A 224 -1.45 11.42 31.99
CA GLU A 224 -1.27 10.88 33.33
C GLU A 224 -1.18 9.34 33.35
N ILE A 225 -1.87 8.64 32.43
CA ILE A 225 -1.78 7.17 32.27
C ILE A 225 -0.49 6.78 31.51
N GLN A 226 0.08 7.69 30.73
CA GLN A 226 1.37 7.49 30.06
C GLN A 226 2.58 7.87 30.94
N GLY A 227 2.37 8.29 32.19
CA GLY A 227 3.43 8.75 33.10
C GLY A 227 3.90 10.20 32.84
N HIS A 228 3.10 11.00 32.13
CA HIS A 228 3.38 12.42 31.91
C HIS A 228 2.53 13.30 32.84
N VAL A 229 3.13 13.74 33.95
CA VAL A 229 2.52 14.65 34.94
C VAL A 229 3.04 16.09 34.72
N PRO A 230 2.21 17.14 34.88
CA PRO A 230 2.68 18.53 34.86
C PRO A 230 3.73 18.84 35.95
N PRO A 231 4.67 19.78 35.73
CA PRO A 231 5.66 20.13 36.75
C PRO A 231 5.01 20.73 38.00
N GLY A 232 5.25 20.13 39.17
CA GLY A 232 4.85 20.70 40.48
C GLY A 232 4.00 19.80 41.39
N GLU A 233 3.52 18.64 40.92
CA GLU A 233 2.84 17.64 41.78
C GLU A 233 3.69 16.36 41.97
N GLU A 234 3.47 15.65 43.08
CA GLU A 234 4.18 14.40 43.40
C GLU A 234 3.63 13.20 42.60
N GLU A 235 4.53 12.35 42.07
CA GLU A 235 4.20 11.20 41.22
C GLU A 235 3.22 10.20 41.87
N ASN A 236 3.25 10.05 43.19
CA ASN A 236 2.46 9.05 43.91
C ASN A 236 0.97 9.40 44.07
N THR A 237 0.55 10.64 43.78
CA THR A 237 -0.81 11.13 44.12
C THR A 237 -1.79 11.09 42.94
N VAL A 238 -1.28 10.98 41.71
CA VAL A 238 -2.08 11.22 40.49
C VAL A 238 -2.88 9.99 40.02
N ALA A 239 -2.36 8.78 40.24
CA ALA A 239 -2.86 7.57 39.56
C ALA A 239 -4.25 7.06 40.01
N TYR A 240 -4.78 7.52 41.15
CA TYR A 240 -5.96 6.91 41.78
C TYR A 240 -7.24 7.78 41.78
N ASN A 241 -7.14 9.11 41.64
CA ASN A 241 -8.26 10.03 41.88
C ASN A 241 -8.85 10.70 40.63
N PHE A 242 -8.30 10.46 39.43
CA PHE A 242 -8.67 11.19 38.19
C PHE A 242 -9.17 10.27 37.07
N THR A 243 -9.96 9.25 37.44
CA THR A 243 -10.42 8.21 36.51
C THR A 243 -11.34 8.75 35.42
N ALA A 244 -12.40 9.49 35.74
CA ALA A 244 -13.37 10.01 34.75
C ALA A 244 -12.74 10.95 33.70
N SER A 245 -11.76 11.77 34.10
CA SER A 245 -11.08 12.72 33.20
C SER A 245 -10.24 12.07 32.10
N ILE A 246 -9.88 10.77 32.21
CA ILE A 246 -9.12 10.10 31.14
C ILE A 246 -10.00 9.83 29.92
N ASP A 247 -11.28 9.52 30.13
CA ASP A 247 -12.26 9.35 29.05
C ASP A 247 -12.46 10.67 28.29
N MET A 248 -12.49 11.80 29.01
CA MET A 248 -12.68 13.13 28.41
C MET A 248 -11.49 13.55 27.53
N TRP A 249 -10.26 13.17 27.89
CA TRP A 249 -9.11 13.30 26.97
C TRP A 249 -9.29 12.43 25.73
N SER A 250 -9.75 11.19 25.89
CA SER A 250 -10.01 10.27 24.78
C SER A 250 -11.14 10.75 23.86
N VAL A 251 -12.16 11.44 24.39
CA VAL A 251 -13.17 12.19 23.61
C VAL A 251 -12.51 13.30 22.79
N GLY A 252 -11.60 14.07 23.38
CA GLY A 252 -10.86 15.11 22.67
C GLY A 252 -10.03 14.55 21.51
N VAL A 253 -9.25 13.49 21.73
CA VAL A 253 -8.50 12.81 20.66
C VAL A 253 -9.44 12.28 19.57
N THR A 254 -10.57 11.68 19.96
CA THR A 254 -11.57 11.18 19.01
C THR A 254 -12.20 12.31 18.20
N THR A 255 -12.50 13.45 18.82
CA THR A 255 -13.06 14.65 18.17
C THR A 255 -12.07 15.23 17.15
N VAL A 256 -10.80 15.37 17.52
CA VAL A 256 -9.73 15.79 16.58
C VAL A 256 -9.58 14.77 15.44
N PHE A 257 -9.58 13.47 15.73
CA PHE A 257 -9.45 12.46 14.67
C PHE A 257 -10.65 12.45 13.70
N MET A 258 -11.87 12.76 14.17
CA MET A 258 -13.03 12.92 13.27
C MET A 258 -12.95 14.17 12.40
N LEU A 259 -12.52 15.32 12.95
CA LEU A 259 -12.45 16.61 12.24
C LEU A 259 -11.26 16.71 11.28
N PHE A 260 -10.10 16.17 11.67
CA PHE A 260 -8.83 16.38 10.96
C PHE A 260 -8.34 15.11 10.24
N HIS A 261 -8.91 13.93 10.52
CA HIS A 261 -8.37 12.61 10.11
C HIS A 261 -6.90 12.38 10.55
N ASP A 262 -6.48 13.07 11.61
CA ASP A 262 -5.12 13.05 12.14
C ASP A 262 -5.15 13.25 13.67
N TYR A 263 -4.01 13.09 14.33
CA TYR A 263 -3.89 13.11 15.80
C TYR A 263 -3.13 14.35 16.28
N PRO A 264 -3.54 14.98 17.39
CA PRO A 264 -2.83 16.14 17.93
C PRO A 264 -1.45 15.73 18.51
N PHE A 265 -1.37 14.52 19.07
CA PHE A 265 -0.16 13.97 19.69
C PHE A 265 0.24 12.66 19.00
N LYS A 266 1.02 12.78 17.92
CA LYS A 266 1.43 11.66 17.06
C LYS A 266 2.52 10.81 17.75
N LEU A 267 2.55 9.49 17.50
CA LEU A 267 3.54 8.58 18.11
C LEU A 267 4.97 8.86 17.63
N GLU A 268 5.10 9.48 16.46
CA GLU A 268 6.34 9.90 15.83
C GLU A 268 6.87 11.20 16.46
N GLU A 269 6.03 11.95 17.18
CA GLU A 269 6.31 13.28 17.74
C GLU A 269 6.06 13.36 19.27
N PRO A 270 6.58 12.42 20.09
CA PRO A 270 6.28 12.37 21.54
C PRO A 270 6.78 13.61 22.32
N HIS A 271 7.66 14.40 21.71
CA HIS A 271 8.08 15.69 22.23
C HIS A 271 6.94 16.72 22.25
N LYS A 272 5.97 16.68 21.30
CA LYS A 272 4.83 17.63 21.26
C LYS A 272 3.90 17.46 22.46
N LEU A 273 3.59 16.21 22.85
CA LEU A 273 2.84 15.94 24.08
C LEU A 273 3.58 16.48 25.31
N SER A 274 4.89 16.21 25.38
CA SER A 274 5.76 16.69 26.45
C SER A 274 5.89 18.23 26.50
N GLN A 275 5.81 18.90 25.34
CA GLN A 275 5.83 20.36 25.20
C GLN A 275 4.50 20.98 25.63
N TYR A 276 3.38 20.41 25.19
CA TYR A 276 2.03 20.84 25.60
C TYR A 276 1.85 20.75 27.11
N ILE A 277 2.22 19.62 27.73
CA ILE A 277 2.13 19.41 29.18
C ILE A 277 3.05 20.37 29.97
N ARG A 278 4.17 20.81 29.38
CA ARG A 278 5.06 21.84 29.96
C ARG A 278 4.62 23.29 29.67
N GLY A 279 3.49 23.51 29.01
CA GLY A 279 2.88 24.83 28.84
C GLY A 279 2.85 25.37 27.41
N GLY A 280 3.41 24.66 26.42
CA GLY A 280 3.29 25.03 25.00
C GLY A 280 1.88 24.84 24.44
N ASP A 281 1.58 25.51 23.33
CA ASP A 281 0.23 25.60 22.74
C ASP A 281 -0.32 24.25 22.25
N PHE A 282 -1.63 24.14 22.05
CA PHE A 282 -2.26 22.89 21.61
C PHE A 282 -1.93 22.62 20.12
N PRO A 283 -1.32 21.48 19.79
CA PRO A 283 -0.95 21.15 18.41
C PRO A 283 -2.15 20.64 17.61
N PHE A 284 -3.00 21.56 17.14
CA PHE A 284 -4.01 21.24 16.13
C PHE A 284 -3.34 20.77 14.83
N PRO A 285 -3.82 19.68 14.19
CA PRO A 285 -3.36 19.29 12.86
C PRO A 285 -3.79 20.29 11.78
N ASP A 286 -3.16 20.23 10.61
CA ASP A 286 -3.63 20.97 9.42
C ASP A 286 -4.97 20.40 8.92
N SER A 287 -5.87 21.27 8.46
CA SER A 287 -7.20 20.88 7.92
C SER A 287 -7.54 21.70 6.66
N PRO A 288 -8.15 21.09 5.64
CA PRO A 288 -8.77 21.82 4.53
C PRO A 288 -10.17 22.38 4.88
N LEU A 289 -10.73 22.00 6.03
CA LEU A 289 -12.01 22.47 6.56
C LEU A 289 -11.79 23.52 7.65
N VAL A 290 -12.62 24.57 7.63
CA VAL A 290 -12.64 25.62 8.67
C VAL A 290 -13.65 25.25 9.75
N PHE A 291 -13.24 25.35 11.01
CA PHE A 291 -14.09 25.02 12.17
C PHE A 291 -14.39 26.26 13.03
N THR A 292 -15.46 26.21 13.82
CA THR A 292 -15.88 27.29 14.70
C THR A 292 -14.91 27.50 15.86
N PRO A 293 -14.75 28.74 16.39
CA PRO A 293 -13.95 28.99 17.59
C PRO A 293 -14.39 28.16 18.81
N ASP A 294 -15.68 27.85 18.92
CA ASP A 294 -16.20 26.98 19.99
C ASP A 294 -15.80 25.51 19.84
N CYS A 295 -15.61 25.01 18.61
CA CYS A 295 -15.04 23.69 18.37
C CYS A 295 -13.59 23.61 18.90
N TYR A 296 -12.75 24.61 18.58
CA TYR A 296 -11.38 24.68 19.09
C TYR A 296 -11.35 24.80 20.63
N ARG A 297 -12.13 25.72 21.21
CA ARG A 297 -12.26 25.89 22.67
C ARG A 297 -12.71 24.61 23.37
N PHE A 298 -13.69 23.89 22.80
CA PHE A 298 -14.15 22.62 23.34
C PHE A 298 -13.02 21.59 23.40
N ILE A 299 -12.28 21.42 22.31
CA ILE A 299 -11.16 20.45 22.23
C ILE A 299 -10.09 20.78 23.27
N GLU A 300 -9.65 22.04 23.38
CA GLU A 300 -8.65 22.44 24.38
C GLU A 300 -9.12 22.20 25.82
N ALA A 301 -10.42 22.39 26.10
CA ALA A 301 -10.99 22.24 27.43
C ALA A 301 -11.21 20.75 27.82
N VAL A 302 -11.62 19.88 26.89
CA VAL A 302 -11.66 18.42 27.13
C VAL A 302 -10.29 17.75 27.05
N MET A 303 -9.27 18.43 26.51
CA MET A 303 -7.88 17.97 26.48
C MET A 303 -6.94 18.75 27.40
N ALA A 304 -7.46 19.45 28.40
CA ALA A 304 -6.65 20.29 29.28
C ALA A 304 -5.45 19.54 29.90
N ARG A 305 -4.29 20.22 29.89
CA ARG A 305 -2.97 19.75 30.37
C ARG A 305 -3.00 19.07 31.75
N HIS A 306 -3.88 19.53 32.63
CA HIS A 306 -4.01 19.07 34.01
C HIS A 306 -5.37 18.41 34.21
N PRO A 307 -5.47 17.16 34.73
CA PRO A 307 -6.76 16.45 34.84
C PRO A 307 -7.84 17.23 35.59
N ARG A 308 -7.51 17.83 36.74
CA ARG A 308 -8.41 18.74 37.50
C ARG A 308 -8.94 19.97 36.74
N LYS A 309 -8.37 20.33 35.59
CA LYS A 309 -8.79 21.48 34.75
C LYS A 309 -9.48 21.04 33.45
N ARG A 310 -9.67 19.73 33.27
CA ARG A 310 -10.28 19.11 32.09
C ARG A 310 -11.77 19.00 32.34
N LEU A 311 -12.60 19.42 31.39
CA LEU A 311 -14.06 19.39 31.58
C LEU A 311 -14.54 17.96 31.87
N SER A 312 -15.40 17.80 32.87
CA SER A 312 -16.21 16.59 33.03
C SER A 312 -17.24 16.45 31.90
N ALA A 313 -17.83 15.27 31.74
CA ALA A 313 -18.90 15.05 30.76
C ALA A 313 -20.08 16.03 30.97
N LYS A 314 -20.42 16.34 32.23
CA LYS A 314 -21.48 17.31 32.57
C LYS A 314 -21.14 18.73 32.12
N GLU A 315 -19.92 19.19 32.34
CA GLU A 315 -19.50 20.54 31.92
C GLU A 315 -19.35 20.64 30.40
N ALA A 316 -18.81 19.59 29.76
CA ALA A 316 -18.66 19.49 28.31
C ALA A 316 -20.01 19.66 27.57
N LEU A 317 -21.09 19.01 28.05
CA LEU A 317 -22.44 19.15 27.48
C LEU A 317 -23.05 20.55 27.65
N ASN A 318 -22.58 21.33 28.62
CA ASN A 318 -23.02 22.71 28.85
C ASN A 318 -22.16 23.76 28.13
N THR A 319 -21.13 23.36 27.36
CA THR A 319 -20.37 24.28 26.51
C THR A 319 -21.23 24.83 25.36
N GLY A 320 -20.89 26.02 24.85
CA GLY A 320 -21.58 26.61 23.69
C GLY A 320 -21.55 25.75 22.42
N TRP A 321 -20.64 24.78 22.33
CA TRP A 321 -20.54 23.85 21.20
C TRP A 321 -21.53 22.67 21.26
N LEU A 322 -21.96 22.25 22.46
CA LEU A 322 -22.87 21.10 22.65
C LEU A 322 -24.23 21.45 23.27
N SER A 323 -24.36 22.60 23.93
CA SER A 323 -25.53 22.92 24.76
C SER A 323 -26.86 22.96 24.01
N GLN A 324 -26.86 23.32 22.72
CA GLN A 324 -28.07 23.30 21.89
C GLN A 324 -28.62 21.88 21.67
N LEU A 325 -27.74 20.88 21.51
CA LEU A 325 -28.12 19.47 21.43
C LEU A 325 -28.53 18.94 22.80
N TYR A 326 -27.84 19.35 23.87
CA TYR A 326 -28.15 18.92 25.24
C TYR A 326 -29.52 19.42 25.71
N LEU A 327 -29.86 20.70 25.44
CA LEU A 327 -31.16 21.30 25.76
C LEU A 327 -32.32 20.71 24.92
N SER A 328 -32.04 19.96 23.86
CA SER A 328 -33.05 19.28 23.03
C SER A 328 -33.08 17.75 23.22
N SER A 329 -32.23 17.19 24.09
CA SER A 329 -32.24 15.75 24.40
C SER A 329 -33.35 15.39 25.41
N PRO A 330 -34.25 14.44 25.07
CA PRO A 330 -35.29 13.98 25.97
C PRO A 330 -34.78 13.08 27.11
N GLN A 331 -33.48 12.77 27.17
CA GLN A 331 -32.90 11.96 28.25
C GLN A 331 -32.53 12.80 29.50
N THR A 332 -32.65 14.13 29.42
CA THR A 332 -32.28 15.06 30.50
C THR A 332 -33.06 14.85 31.81
N GLU A 333 -34.30 14.33 31.76
CA GLU A 333 -35.09 14.01 32.97
C GLU A 333 -34.48 12.90 33.83
N VAL A 334 -33.65 12.01 33.27
CA VAL A 334 -33.07 10.85 33.98
C VAL A 334 -31.92 11.26 34.92
N VAL A 335 -31.46 12.52 34.87
CA VAL A 335 -30.25 13.02 35.54
C VAL A 335 -30.55 13.94 36.74
N ALA A 336 -31.82 14.04 37.16
CA ALA A 336 -32.22 14.81 38.35
C ALA A 336 -31.62 14.22 39.65
N PRO A 337 -30.86 15.00 40.46
CA PRO A 337 -30.33 14.52 41.73
C PRO A 337 -31.44 14.33 42.78
N VAL A 338 -31.39 13.23 43.53
CA VAL A 338 -32.21 13.06 44.73
C VAL A 338 -31.65 13.95 45.83
N GLU A 339 -32.46 14.85 46.39
CA GLU A 339 -32.03 15.74 47.48
C GLU A 339 -31.63 14.95 48.74
N TYR A 340 -30.47 15.26 49.30
CA TYR A 340 -30.01 14.70 50.58
C TYR A 340 -29.48 15.81 51.49
N PHE A 341 -30.40 16.53 52.15
CA PHE A 341 -30.06 17.44 53.24
C PHE A 341 -29.50 16.65 54.44
N PRO A 342 -28.40 17.12 55.07
CA PRO A 342 -28.63 17.76 56.37
C PRO A 342 -27.70 18.92 56.76
N LYS A 343 -28.32 19.97 57.31
CA LYS A 343 -27.87 20.77 58.48
C LYS A 343 -26.54 21.56 58.40
N SER A 344 -26.68 22.78 57.88
CA SER A 344 -26.26 24.05 58.51
C SER A 344 -25.35 24.06 59.75
N ASN A 345 -24.34 24.94 59.73
CA ASN A 345 -24.11 25.95 60.77
C ASN A 345 -23.41 27.21 60.19
N SER A 346 -23.61 28.35 60.86
CA SER A 346 -23.10 29.72 60.55
C SER A 346 -21.59 29.79 60.21
N ALA A 347 -21.08 30.58 59.23
CA ALA A 347 -21.30 32.00 58.85
C ALA A 347 -20.68 33.03 59.83
N PRO A 348 -20.34 34.29 59.44
CA PRO A 348 -20.01 34.86 58.11
C PRO A 348 -18.73 35.77 58.12
N SER A 349 -18.34 36.39 56.99
CA SER A 349 -18.16 37.88 56.89
C SER A 349 -17.94 38.39 55.44
N ASP A 350 -18.30 39.68 55.22
CA ASP A 350 -17.79 40.70 54.27
C ASP A 350 -17.69 40.48 52.74
N GLY A 351 -18.02 41.52 51.94
CA GLY A 351 -17.32 41.74 50.66
C GLY A 351 -18.06 42.22 49.39
N GLU A 352 -18.88 43.27 49.49
CA GLU A 352 -19.21 44.25 48.43
C GLU A 352 -18.05 44.64 47.46
N ASN A 353 -18.21 45.17 46.22
CA ASN A 353 -19.37 45.57 45.38
C ASN A 353 -18.91 45.90 43.90
N LEU A 354 -19.84 46.35 43.03
CA LEU A 354 -19.68 47.17 41.80
C LEU A 354 -19.04 46.54 40.52
N LEU A 355 -19.16 47.14 39.31
CA LEU A 355 -20.36 47.53 38.51
C LEU A 355 -19.95 48.00 37.08
N ALA A 356 -20.97 48.08 36.19
CA ALA A 356 -21.13 49.00 35.04
C ALA A 356 -20.54 48.66 33.65
N THR A 357 -21.27 49.17 32.64
CA THR A 357 -21.05 49.11 31.18
C THR A 357 -20.51 50.46 30.64
N PRO A 358 -20.35 50.66 29.32
CA PRO A 358 -21.44 51.29 28.55
C PRO A 358 -21.60 50.78 27.09
N SER A 359 -22.46 51.44 26.31
CA SER A 359 -23.02 51.02 25.00
C SER A 359 -23.16 52.15 23.98
N SER A 360 -23.17 51.82 22.68
CA SER A 360 -23.92 52.51 21.59
C SER A 360 -23.84 51.64 20.29
N ASP A 361 -24.94 51.35 19.58
CA ASP A 361 -25.65 52.12 18.51
C ASP A 361 -24.84 52.23 17.19
N THR A 362 -25.37 52.09 15.96
CA THR A 362 -26.75 52.21 15.40
C THR A 362 -27.09 51.22 14.27
N ASN A 363 -28.37 51.21 13.84
CA ASN A 363 -29.02 50.77 12.58
C ASN A 363 -28.15 50.77 11.28
N ASP A 364 -28.45 50.07 10.17
CA ASP A 364 -29.73 49.72 9.49
C ASP A 364 -29.66 48.31 8.83
N GLY A 365 -30.71 47.69 8.24
CA GLY A 365 -32.12 48.08 8.02
C GLY A 365 -32.66 47.49 6.69
N LEU A 366 -33.98 47.21 6.62
CA LEU A 366 -34.74 46.56 5.52
C LEU A 366 -34.53 45.01 5.38
N GLN A 367 -35.47 44.14 5.74
CA GLN A 367 -36.83 43.84 5.21
C GLN A 367 -36.82 42.88 3.99
N ASN A 368 -37.21 41.61 4.16
CA ASN A 368 -38.56 41.01 3.97
C ASN A 368 -38.72 40.40 2.54
N ASP A 369 -39.57 39.40 2.27
CA ASP A 369 -40.68 38.83 3.06
C ASP A 369 -40.90 37.30 2.86
N HIS A 370 -41.90 36.73 3.55
CA HIS A 370 -42.30 35.31 3.58
C HIS A 370 -42.83 34.73 2.24
N THR A 371 -42.80 33.39 2.06
CA THR A 371 -44.03 32.53 1.98
C THR A 371 -43.82 31.00 1.71
N THR A 372 -44.34 30.20 2.65
CA THR A 372 -45.05 28.89 2.55
C THR A 372 -45.05 27.98 1.28
N LYS A 373 -44.53 26.74 1.44
CA LYS A 373 -45.19 25.39 1.37
C LYS A 373 -46.51 25.16 0.55
N PRO A 374 -46.84 23.90 0.08
CA PRO A 374 -46.04 22.66 -0.08
C PRO A 374 -46.28 21.92 -1.45
N PRO A 375 -46.64 20.61 -1.64
CA PRO A 375 -46.03 19.78 -2.71
C PRO A 375 -46.99 19.18 -3.79
N THR A 376 -46.41 18.63 -4.86
CA THR A 376 -47.09 17.73 -5.82
C THR A 376 -46.18 16.55 -6.23
N ILE A 377 -46.78 15.40 -6.57
CA ILE A 377 -46.14 14.12 -6.89
C ILE A 377 -46.39 13.77 -8.37
N LEU A 378 -45.43 13.16 -9.09
CA LEU A 378 -45.62 11.93 -9.91
C LEU A 378 -44.41 11.53 -10.80
N LEU A 379 -44.03 10.25 -10.66
CA LEU A 379 -43.48 9.29 -11.63
C LEU A 379 -42.69 9.76 -12.89
N ASN A 380 -41.39 9.45 -12.86
CA ASN A 380 -40.74 8.42 -13.68
C ASN A 380 -40.93 8.41 -15.22
N MET A 381 -39.86 8.70 -15.97
CA MET A 381 -39.40 7.82 -17.06
C MET A 381 -37.89 8.00 -17.35
N ASN A 382 -37.27 6.97 -17.93
CA ASN A 382 -35.82 6.86 -18.17
C ASN A 382 -35.57 6.07 -19.45
N PRO A 383 -34.57 6.44 -20.27
CA PRO A 383 -33.77 5.43 -20.96
C PRO A 383 -32.26 5.65 -20.81
N LYS A 384 -31.55 4.60 -20.37
CA LYS A 384 -30.10 4.45 -20.49
C LYS A 384 -29.79 3.29 -21.44
N SER A 385 -28.89 3.47 -22.42
CA SER A 385 -28.31 2.34 -23.15
C SER A 385 -27.04 2.68 -23.95
N SER A 386 -25.88 2.34 -23.39
CA SER A 386 -24.70 1.87 -24.14
C SER A 386 -23.79 1.07 -23.18
N PRO A 387 -23.18 -0.06 -23.60
CA PRO A 387 -22.52 -0.99 -22.68
C PRO A 387 -20.98 -0.82 -22.60
N PRO A 388 -20.34 -1.27 -21.50
CA PRO A 388 -18.89 -1.45 -21.45
C PRO A 388 -18.45 -2.72 -22.19
N LEU A 389 -17.28 -2.67 -22.85
CA LEU A 389 -16.65 -3.83 -23.48
C LEU A 389 -15.81 -4.61 -22.47
N THR A 390 -16.32 -5.75 -21.99
CA THR A 390 -15.50 -6.82 -21.37
C THR A 390 -16.27 -8.14 -21.30
N SER A 391 -16.11 -9.02 -22.30
CA SER A 391 -16.17 -10.48 -22.10
C SER A 391 -15.71 -11.27 -23.32
N LEU A 392 -14.74 -12.15 -23.10
CA LEU A 392 -14.59 -13.42 -23.82
C LEU A 392 -13.65 -14.32 -22.99
N LEU A 393 -14.22 -15.18 -22.15
CA LEU A 393 -13.65 -16.46 -21.64
C LEU A 393 -14.47 -17.03 -20.44
N SER A 394 -15.58 -17.70 -20.74
CA SER A 394 -16.18 -18.78 -19.92
C SER A 394 -17.26 -19.49 -20.76
N HIS A 395 -17.63 -20.76 -20.59
CA HIS A 395 -17.22 -21.82 -19.65
C HIS A 395 -17.04 -23.15 -20.39
N SER A 396 -16.31 -24.10 -19.78
CA SER A 396 -16.87 -25.42 -19.45
C SER A 396 -15.89 -26.24 -18.59
N GLU A 397 -16.33 -26.68 -17.41
CA GLU A 397 -15.72 -27.78 -16.66
C GLU A 397 -16.51 -29.07 -16.91
N GLY A 398 -15.82 -30.22 -17.00
CA GLY A 398 -16.43 -31.53 -17.20
C GLY A 398 -15.65 -32.64 -16.48
N ARG A 399 -16.37 -33.54 -15.78
CA ARG A 399 -15.79 -34.61 -14.95
C ARG A 399 -15.49 -35.90 -15.75
N SER A 400 -14.30 -36.45 -15.58
CA SER A 400 -13.98 -37.89 -15.43
C SER A 400 -12.45 -38.02 -15.26
N SER A 401 -11.89 -38.55 -14.17
CA SER A 401 -11.95 -39.90 -13.59
C SER A 401 -11.28 -40.97 -14.47
N ASP A 402 -10.11 -41.43 -14.00
CA ASP A 402 -9.43 -42.72 -14.22
C ASP A 402 -9.34 -43.31 -15.64
N LEU A 403 -8.09 -43.50 -16.11
CA LEU A 403 -7.56 -44.85 -16.38
C LEU A 403 -6.02 -44.85 -16.49
N SER A 404 -5.44 -46.05 -16.50
CA SER A 404 -4.01 -46.32 -16.25
C SER A 404 -3.28 -46.98 -17.42
N ALA A 405 -1.94 -47.07 -17.29
CA ALA A 405 -1.02 -47.93 -18.07
C ALA A 405 -0.75 -47.50 -19.54
N SER A 406 0.40 -47.82 -20.14
CA SER A 406 1.73 -48.19 -19.59
C SER A 406 2.80 -48.04 -20.68
N GLU A 407 4.08 -48.05 -20.27
CA GLU A 407 5.25 -48.46 -21.07
C GLU A 407 5.63 -47.58 -22.33
N ASP A 408 6.89 -47.52 -22.78
CA ASP A 408 8.10 -48.19 -22.29
C ASP A 408 9.41 -47.36 -22.41
N GLU A 409 10.47 -47.94 -21.83
CA GLU A 409 11.90 -47.85 -22.18
C GLU A 409 12.28 -47.17 -23.54
N THR A 410 13.40 -46.45 -23.73
CA THR A 410 14.65 -46.15 -22.97
C THR A 410 15.51 -45.12 -23.77
N LYS A 411 16.78 -44.73 -23.49
CA LYS A 411 17.87 -45.15 -22.56
C LYS A 411 18.78 -43.94 -22.26
N LYS A 412 19.41 -43.96 -21.07
CA LYS A 412 20.84 -43.69 -20.74
C LYS A 412 21.69 -42.78 -21.67
N SER A 413 22.63 -41.94 -21.20
CA SER A 413 23.12 -41.63 -19.83
C SER A 413 24.27 -40.61 -19.91
N ALA A 414 24.56 -39.90 -18.80
CA ALA A 414 25.88 -39.31 -18.45
C ALA A 414 26.44 -38.16 -19.33
N ARG A 415 27.29 -37.24 -18.84
CA ARG A 415 27.57 -36.69 -17.48
C ARG A 415 28.37 -35.37 -17.68
N SER A 416 28.52 -34.58 -16.62
CA SER A 416 29.55 -33.52 -16.39
C SER A 416 30.80 -33.55 -17.30
N THR A 417 31.38 -32.43 -17.74
CA THR A 417 31.86 -31.27 -16.95
C THR A 417 32.11 -30.00 -17.78
N SER A 418 32.04 -28.82 -17.14
CA SER A 418 32.71 -27.55 -17.56
C SER A 418 34.26 -27.63 -17.38
N PRO A 419 35.10 -26.61 -17.69
CA PRO A 419 34.83 -25.25 -18.19
C PRO A 419 35.83 -24.69 -19.25
N GLU A 420 35.72 -23.37 -19.53
CA GLU A 420 36.76 -22.40 -19.97
C GLU A 420 37.31 -22.32 -21.42
N LYS A 421 37.08 -21.12 -21.99
CA LYS A 421 38.05 -20.18 -22.64
C LYS A 421 38.58 -20.37 -24.09
N GLN A 422 38.24 -19.35 -24.87
CA GLN A 422 39.08 -18.53 -25.78
C GLN A 422 39.52 -19.03 -27.17
N ASP A 423 39.31 -18.12 -28.14
CA ASP A 423 40.15 -17.75 -29.30
C ASP A 423 41.04 -18.84 -29.96
N SER A 424 40.92 -19.11 -31.27
CA SER A 424 41.20 -18.08 -32.28
C SER A 424 40.97 -18.51 -33.75
N ARG A 425 40.92 -17.48 -34.61
CA ARG A 425 40.96 -17.42 -36.09
C ARG A 425 41.63 -18.58 -36.90
N SER A 426 40.88 -19.12 -37.87
CA SER A 426 41.05 -18.91 -39.35
C SER A 426 41.17 -20.13 -40.30
N LYS A 427 40.79 -19.88 -41.59
CA LYS A 427 40.99 -20.66 -42.85
C LYS A 427 40.10 -21.93 -42.99
N SER A 428 39.10 -22.00 -43.89
CA SER A 428 39.06 -21.97 -45.39
C SER A 428 39.63 -23.27 -46.00
N ILE A 429 39.02 -24.03 -46.93
CA ILE A 429 38.18 -23.82 -48.17
C ILE A 429 37.21 -25.06 -48.27
N SER A 430 36.12 -25.27 -49.06
CA SER A 430 35.45 -24.84 -50.33
C SER A 430 33.92 -25.18 -50.25
N ALA A 431 33.02 -25.04 -51.26
CA ALA A 431 32.75 -24.08 -52.35
C ALA A 431 31.34 -24.37 -52.98
N SER A 432 30.90 -23.58 -53.98
CA SER A 432 29.58 -23.56 -54.69
C SER A 432 28.36 -23.14 -53.84
N ALA A 433 27.57 -22.08 -54.10
CA ALA A 433 27.02 -21.39 -55.31
C ALA A 433 25.55 -21.80 -55.57
N ASP A 434 24.59 -20.94 -55.93
CA ASP A 434 24.58 -19.47 -56.18
C ASP A 434 23.22 -18.86 -55.74
N ARG A 435 23.17 -17.73 -55.01
CA ARG A 435 23.03 -16.30 -55.44
C ARG A 435 21.68 -15.84 -56.03
N SER A 436 20.96 -15.02 -55.25
CA SER A 436 20.24 -13.81 -55.71
C SER A 436 19.86 -12.84 -54.57
N GLY A 437 20.76 -12.63 -53.58
CA GLY A 437 20.50 -11.74 -52.43
C GLY A 437 21.31 -10.44 -52.49
N VAL A 438 20.64 -9.29 -52.40
CA VAL A 438 21.29 -7.99 -52.11
C VAL A 438 21.69 -7.97 -50.63
N PRO A 439 22.91 -7.53 -50.25
CA PRO A 439 23.32 -7.49 -48.85
C PRO A 439 22.45 -6.57 -47.98
N ASN A 440 22.25 -6.94 -46.70
CA ASN A 440 21.76 -5.99 -45.72
C ASN A 440 22.81 -4.87 -45.52
N PRO A 441 22.40 -3.60 -45.37
CA PRO A 441 23.33 -2.55 -44.99
C PRO A 441 23.90 -2.81 -43.60
N THR A 442 25.21 -2.65 -43.44
CA THR A 442 25.90 -2.76 -42.14
C THR A 442 25.76 -1.49 -41.31
N GLU A 443 26.07 -1.56 -40.02
CA GLU A 443 26.07 -0.39 -39.11
C GLU A 443 26.94 0.75 -39.66
N ASP A 444 28.09 0.42 -40.25
CA ASP A 444 29.00 1.39 -40.88
C ASP A 444 28.42 2.03 -42.15
N GLN A 445 27.60 1.32 -42.93
CA GLN A 445 26.95 1.89 -44.12
C GLN A 445 25.86 2.88 -43.72
N ILE A 446 25.09 2.59 -42.67
CA ILE A 446 24.12 3.53 -42.08
C ILE A 446 24.86 4.75 -41.53
N ARG A 447 25.96 4.55 -40.78
CA ARG A 447 26.80 5.61 -40.22
C ARG A 447 27.46 6.50 -41.30
N ALA A 448 27.87 5.92 -42.43
CA ALA A 448 28.43 6.65 -43.57
C ALA A 448 27.36 7.48 -44.31
N GLN A 449 26.15 6.96 -44.49
CA GLN A 449 25.05 7.74 -45.09
C GLN A 449 24.65 8.93 -44.20
N ILE A 450 24.67 8.78 -42.87
CA ILE A 450 24.46 9.90 -41.93
C ILE A 450 25.51 11.01 -42.13
N GLN A 451 26.79 10.66 -42.27
CA GLN A 451 27.83 11.66 -42.60
C GLN A 451 27.63 12.33 -43.96
N SER A 452 27.13 11.60 -44.97
CA SER A 452 26.90 12.19 -46.31
C SER A 452 25.79 13.25 -46.33
N MET A 453 24.80 13.15 -45.43
CA MET A 453 23.70 14.12 -45.36
C MET A 453 24.09 15.43 -44.67
N GLN A 454 25.17 15.46 -43.87
CA GLN A 454 25.61 16.67 -43.15
C GLN A 454 26.53 17.60 -43.98
N LEU A 455 26.93 17.21 -45.19
CA LEU A 455 27.98 17.92 -45.97
C LEU A 455 27.49 18.73 -47.17
N ASN A 456 26.28 18.51 -47.69
CA ASN A 456 25.77 19.20 -48.89
C ASN A 456 25.11 20.55 -48.55
N ASN A 457 25.88 21.51 -48.05
CA ASN A 457 25.35 22.83 -47.67
C ASN A 457 26.29 24.01 -47.99
N ASN A 458 26.53 24.28 -49.28
CA ASN A 458 26.83 25.62 -49.82
C ASN A 458 26.70 25.66 -51.36
N PRO A 459 26.58 26.85 -52.00
CA PRO A 459 25.91 26.99 -53.30
C PRO A 459 26.85 27.16 -54.51
N TYR A 460 26.30 26.93 -55.72
CA TYR A 460 26.87 27.45 -56.97
C TYR A 460 25.79 27.88 -57.98
N HIS A 461 25.89 29.13 -58.44
CA HIS A 461 25.24 29.64 -59.65
C HIS A 461 26.07 29.25 -60.89
N PRO A 462 25.44 29.16 -62.08
CA PRO A 462 25.85 30.08 -63.15
C PRO A 462 24.64 30.73 -63.87
N GLN A 463 24.84 31.31 -65.06
CA GLN A 463 24.15 32.53 -65.50
C GLN A 463 23.85 32.52 -67.02
N ILE A 464 22.91 33.40 -67.47
CA ILE A 464 22.70 33.87 -68.87
C ILE A 464 22.07 32.79 -69.79
N SER A 465 21.05 33.05 -70.62
CA SER A 465 20.74 34.29 -71.40
C SER A 465 19.27 34.71 -71.46
N GLU A 466 19.05 35.99 -71.79
CA GLU A 466 17.76 36.58 -72.16
C GLU A 466 17.56 36.60 -73.69
N GLN A 467 16.32 36.39 -74.17
CA GLN A 467 15.63 37.19 -75.21
C GLN A 467 14.29 36.53 -75.63
N GLY A 468 13.26 37.34 -75.90
CA GLY A 468 11.97 36.91 -76.45
C GLY A 468 10.76 37.32 -75.61
N VAL A 469 9.99 38.31 -76.07
CA VAL A 469 8.84 38.89 -75.34
C VAL A 469 7.53 38.64 -76.11
N SER A 470 6.51 38.07 -75.46
CA SER A 470 5.11 38.56 -75.50
C SER A 470 4.10 37.68 -74.72
N THR A 471 3.30 38.35 -73.86
CA THR A 471 1.87 38.14 -73.51
C THR A 471 1.21 36.73 -73.63
N LEU A 472 0.38 36.24 -72.69
CA LEU A 472 -0.56 36.93 -71.77
C LEU A 472 -0.70 36.29 -70.35
N ASN A 473 -1.14 37.14 -69.41
CA ASN A 473 -1.96 36.91 -68.20
C ASN A 473 -1.60 35.80 -67.16
N LYS A 474 -1.14 36.27 -65.99
CA LYS A 474 -1.50 35.72 -64.66
C LYS A 474 -2.82 36.33 -64.16
N PRO A 475 -3.52 35.70 -63.20
CA PRO A 475 -3.49 36.15 -61.79
C PRO A 475 -3.11 34.98 -60.85
N PHE A 476 -2.54 35.12 -59.64
CA PHE A 476 -2.41 36.22 -58.68
C PHE A 476 -3.69 36.62 -57.92
N ILE A 477 -3.94 35.95 -56.79
CA ILE A 477 -4.88 36.40 -55.74
C ILE A 477 -4.10 36.44 -54.42
N GLN A 478 -4.30 37.51 -53.65
CA GLN A 478 -3.68 37.71 -52.33
C GLN A 478 -4.59 37.22 -51.20
N GLU A 479 -4.00 37.09 -50.01
CA GLU A 479 -4.71 36.93 -48.74
C GLU A 479 -5.74 38.06 -48.53
N SER A 480 -6.82 37.75 -47.80
CA SER A 480 -7.68 38.76 -47.18
C SER A 480 -8.09 38.31 -45.78
N ILE A 481 -8.04 39.25 -44.83
CA ILE A 481 -8.33 39.02 -43.41
C ILE A 481 -9.56 39.83 -43.02
N SER A 482 -10.63 39.19 -42.54
CA SER A 482 -11.63 39.85 -41.69
C SER A 482 -12.42 38.90 -40.79
N THR A 483 -12.20 39.07 -39.48
CA THR A 483 -13.19 38.99 -38.39
C THR A 483 -14.12 37.76 -38.26
N SER A 484 -13.78 36.91 -37.27
CA SER A 484 -14.67 36.36 -36.23
C SER A 484 -16.00 35.67 -36.60
N GLU A 485 -16.08 34.36 -36.36
CA GLU A 485 -16.70 33.88 -35.10
C GLU A 485 -16.20 32.47 -34.71
N SER A 486 -16.55 31.99 -33.53
CA SER A 486 -15.95 30.79 -32.91
C SER A 486 -16.62 29.47 -33.32
N SER A 487 -15.84 28.56 -33.91
CA SER A 487 -16.19 27.12 -33.94
C SER A 487 -14.92 26.26 -33.92
N SER A 488 -15.06 25.01 -33.46
CA SER A 488 -13.91 24.16 -33.11
C SER A 488 -13.28 23.47 -34.34
N LYS A 489 -11.98 23.69 -34.54
CA LYS A 489 -11.17 22.82 -35.42
C LYS A 489 -10.75 21.57 -34.62
N ASN A 490 -11.18 20.40 -35.07
CA ASN A 490 -10.78 19.11 -34.53
C ASN A 490 -9.65 18.50 -35.37
N PRO A 491 -8.47 18.22 -34.80
CA PRO A 491 -7.55 17.25 -35.36
C PRO A 491 -7.88 15.85 -34.79
N SER A 492 -8.56 15.04 -35.59
CA SER A 492 -8.45 13.59 -35.56
C SER A 492 -7.68 13.17 -36.83
N GLU A 493 -6.98 12.05 -36.91
CA GLU A 493 -7.11 10.79 -36.16
C GLU A 493 -5.73 10.22 -35.74
N LEU A 494 -5.66 8.91 -35.48
CA LEU A 494 -4.42 8.12 -35.54
C LEU A 494 -3.67 8.42 -36.86
N GLY A 495 -2.35 8.18 -36.89
CA GLY A 495 -1.43 8.59 -37.95
C GLY A 495 -1.67 8.00 -39.36
N THR A 496 -2.80 8.33 -39.97
CA THR A 496 -3.07 8.18 -41.40
C THR A 496 -2.12 9.11 -42.14
N ILE A 497 -1.34 8.57 -43.07
CA ILE A 497 -0.55 9.39 -44.00
C ILE A 497 -1.52 10.28 -44.79
N MET A 498 -1.17 11.55 -44.98
CA MET A 498 -1.91 12.46 -45.84
C MET A 498 -2.07 11.84 -47.24
N ILE A 499 -3.26 11.31 -47.53
CA ILE A 499 -3.66 10.92 -48.88
C ILE A 499 -3.63 12.20 -49.70
N SER A 500 -2.81 12.24 -50.74
CA SER A 500 -2.62 13.45 -51.53
C SER A 500 -3.88 13.76 -52.34
N GLU A 501 -4.55 14.87 -52.04
CA GLU A 501 -5.71 15.34 -52.83
C GLU A 501 -5.33 15.56 -54.31
N SER A 502 -4.03 15.78 -54.61
CA SER A 502 -3.46 15.84 -55.97
C SER A 502 -3.49 14.52 -56.75
N SER A 503 -4.09 13.44 -56.23
CA SER A 503 -4.38 12.23 -57.02
C SER A 503 -5.40 12.49 -58.15
N SER A 504 -6.09 13.64 -58.17
CA SER A 504 -6.82 14.13 -59.34
C SER A 504 -5.90 14.51 -60.50
N ASP A 505 -4.76 15.12 -60.21
CA ASP A 505 -3.94 15.85 -61.18
C ASP A 505 -2.91 14.93 -61.84
N SER A 506 -2.55 13.81 -61.19
CA SER A 506 -1.67 12.77 -61.75
C SER A 506 -2.37 11.85 -62.77
N ILE A 507 -3.69 11.92 -62.91
CA ILE A 507 -4.48 11.09 -63.85
C ILE A 507 -4.21 11.46 -65.33
N ALA A 508 -3.71 12.67 -65.59
CA ALA A 508 -3.61 13.22 -66.95
C ALA A 508 -2.52 12.62 -67.86
N ASN A 509 -1.58 11.80 -67.34
CA ASN A 509 -0.40 11.33 -68.07
C ASN A 509 -0.27 9.79 -68.12
N ILE A 510 -1.32 9.11 -68.61
CA ILE A 510 -1.22 7.72 -69.10
C ILE A 510 -1.74 7.68 -70.55
N ASP A 511 -0.85 7.96 -71.50
CA ASP A 511 -1.09 7.73 -72.92
C ASP A 511 -1.12 6.22 -73.22
N GLN A 512 -2.32 5.64 -73.38
CA GLN A 512 -2.80 5.11 -74.66
C GLN A 512 -4.11 4.29 -74.53
N GLU A 513 -5.14 4.80 -75.22
CA GLU A 513 -6.09 4.12 -76.14
C GLU A 513 -6.73 2.74 -75.83
N ASP A 514 -7.91 2.51 -76.42
CA ASP A 514 -8.65 1.24 -76.47
C ASP A 514 -9.10 0.56 -75.15
N HIS A 515 -9.87 1.30 -74.33
CA HIS A 515 -11.28 0.94 -74.05
C HIS A 515 -11.98 1.97 -73.13
N VAL A 516 -12.61 2.99 -73.72
CA VAL A 516 -13.45 3.95 -72.96
C VAL A 516 -14.83 3.32 -72.66
N GLN A 517 -14.92 2.53 -71.59
CA GLN A 517 -16.19 2.39 -70.88
C GLN A 517 -16.48 3.68 -70.09
N ALA A 518 -17.75 4.04 -69.96
CA ALA A 518 -18.14 5.37 -69.51
C ALA A 518 -17.68 5.65 -68.05
N TYR A 519 -16.71 6.56 -67.91
CA TYR A 519 -16.42 7.24 -66.66
C TYR A 519 -17.63 8.08 -66.25
N ASP A 520 -18.32 7.69 -65.19
CA ASP A 520 -19.40 8.46 -64.57
C ASP A 520 -18.83 9.24 -63.36
N PRO A 521 -18.71 10.59 -63.45
CA PRO A 521 -18.16 11.43 -62.37
C PRO A 521 -18.92 11.28 -61.04
N LYS A 522 -20.14 10.76 -61.08
CA LYS A 522 -20.96 10.45 -59.90
C LYS A 522 -20.31 9.45 -58.95
N PHE A 523 -19.48 8.52 -59.45
CA PHE A 523 -18.74 7.60 -58.57
C PHE A 523 -17.62 8.29 -57.80
N ASP A 524 -17.11 9.41 -58.32
CA ASP A 524 -16.08 10.22 -57.69
C ASP A 524 -16.73 11.15 -56.66
N GLU A 525 -17.86 11.79 -56.99
CA GLU A 525 -18.67 12.53 -56.01
C GLU A 525 -19.13 11.63 -54.83
N LEU A 526 -19.52 10.39 -55.09
CA LEU A 526 -19.86 9.39 -54.07
C LEU A 526 -18.64 8.87 -53.29
N HIS A 527 -17.47 8.76 -53.93
CA HIS A 527 -16.22 8.44 -53.23
C HIS A 527 -15.92 9.53 -52.21
N ASP A 528 -15.95 10.80 -52.65
CA ASP A 528 -15.67 11.95 -51.79
C ASP A 528 -16.74 12.13 -50.71
N GLN A 529 -18.00 11.77 -50.98
CA GLN A 529 -19.04 11.71 -49.95
C GLN A 529 -18.69 10.66 -48.89
N GLY A 530 -18.20 9.49 -49.30
CA GLY A 530 -17.68 8.46 -48.40
C GLY A 530 -16.49 8.95 -47.58
N VAL A 531 -15.52 9.62 -48.21
CA VAL A 531 -14.36 10.22 -47.53
C VAL A 531 -14.78 11.32 -46.54
N ARG A 532 -15.74 12.19 -46.90
CA ARG A 532 -16.30 13.20 -45.99
C ARG A 532 -17.03 12.58 -44.79
N LEU A 533 -17.78 11.49 -45.00
CA LEU A 533 -18.40 10.75 -43.89
C LEU A 533 -17.37 10.04 -43.00
N TYR A 534 -16.29 9.53 -43.59
CA TYR A 534 -15.13 9.00 -42.87
C TYR A 534 -14.49 10.08 -41.99
N GLN A 535 -14.19 11.26 -42.53
CA GLN A 535 -13.67 12.43 -41.78
C GLN A 535 -14.62 12.91 -40.66
N MET A 536 -15.93 12.67 -40.80
CA MET A 536 -16.94 12.90 -39.75
C MET A 536 -17.06 11.75 -38.74
N GLN A 537 -16.17 10.75 -38.78
CA GLN A 537 -16.16 9.53 -37.96
C GLN A 537 -17.42 8.66 -38.10
N ARG A 538 -18.20 8.85 -39.19
CA ARG A 538 -19.42 8.08 -39.50
C ARG A 538 -19.07 6.82 -40.28
N TYR A 539 -18.16 6.02 -39.71
CA TYR A 539 -17.47 4.92 -40.40
C TYR A 539 -18.42 3.90 -41.06
N GLY A 540 -19.55 3.57 -40.43
CA GLY A 540 -20.53 2.63 -41.01
C GLY A 540 -21.20 3.15 -42.29
N GLU A 541 -21.55 4.43 -42.34
CA GLU A 541 -22.16 5.06 -43.52
C GLU A 541 -21.11 5.28 -44.62
N ALA A 542 -19.90 5.69 -44.24
CA ALA A 542 -18.75 5.77 -45.14
C ALA A 542 -18.46 4.40 -45.78
N GLN A 543 -18.44 3.33 -44.98
CA GLN A 543 -18.27 1.95 -45.41
C GLN A 543 -19.39 1.51 -46.37
N GLU A 544 -20.65 1.85 -46.13
CA GLU A 544 -21.76 1.48 -47.01
C GLU A 544 -21.63 2.14 -48.39
N ILE A 545 -21.34 3.45 -48.44
CA ILE A 545 -21.17 4.17 -49.71
C ILE A 545 -19.90 3.71 -50.44
N LEU A 546 -18.77 3.60 -49.76
CA LEU A 546 -17.50 3.22 -50.39
C LEU A 546 -17.50 1.76 -50.88
N ASN A 547 -18.22 0.84 -50.23
CA ASN A 547 -18.40 -0.52 -50.77
C ASN A 547 -19.22 -0.52 -52.07
N ARG A 548 -20.24 0.32 -52.19
CA ARG A 548 -20.97 0.48 -53.46
C ARG A 548 -20.06 1.06 -54.54
N VAL A 549 -19.35 2.15 -54.24
CA VAL A 549 -18.38 2.77 -55.17
C VAL A 549 -17.31 1.78 -55.61
N PHE A 550 -16.76 0.98 -54.69
CA PHE A 550 -15.74 -0.04 -55.00
C PHE A 550 -16.28 -1.14 -55.92
N GLN A 551 -17.49 -1.63 -55.68
CA GLN A 551 -18.12 -2.65 -56.53
C GLN A 551 -18.42 -2.12 -57.94
N GLU A 552 -18.99 -0.92 -58.07
CA GLU A 552 -19.31 -0.37 -59.39
C GLU A 552 -18.06 0.09 -60.16
N ARG A 553 -17.08 0.75 -59.51
CA ARG A 553 -15.77 1.02 -60.13
C ARG A 553 -15.07 -0.28 -60.55
N GLY A 554 -15.15 -1.34 -59.74
CA GLY A 554 -14.63 -2.68 -60.06
C GLY A 554 -15.31 -3.34 -61.28
N ARG A 555 -16.57 -3.02 -61.58
CA ARG A 555 -17.29 -3.47 -62.79
C ARG A 555 -17.00 -2.62 -64.03
N HIS A 556 -16.95 -1.29 -63.88
CA HIS A 556 -16.90 -0.35 -65.01
C HIS A 556 -15.49 0.10 -65.40
N LEU A 557 -14.62 0.32 -64.42
CA LEU A 557 -13.21 0.72 -64.61
C LEU A 557 -12.25 -0.47 -64.45
N GLY A 558 -12.71 -1.54 -63.82
CA GLY A 558 -11.93 -2.73 -63.49
C GLY A 558 -11.17 -2.64 -62.17
N TRP A 559 -10.83 -3.81 -61.63
CA TRP A 559 -10.19 -3.98 -60.32
C TRP A 559 -8.77 -3.40 -60.22
N ASN A 560 -8.08 -3.26 -61.36
CA ASN A 560 -6.73 -2.70 -61.44
C ASN A 560 -6.71 -1.16 -61.58
N ASN A 561 -7.85 -0.50 -61.81
CA ASN A 561 -7.87 0.95 -62.04
C ASN A 561 -7.43 1.72 -60.76
N PRO A 562 -6.60 2.78 -60.87
CA PRO A 562 -6.12 3.55 -59.71
C PRO A 562 -7.23 4.05 -58.78
N SER A 563 -8.37 4.52 -59.31
CA SER A 563 -9.52 4.98 -58.50
C SER A 563 -10.26 3.83 -57.80
N THR A 564 -10.27 2.63 -58.40
CA THR A 564 -10.73 1.40 -57.72
C THR A 564 -9.80 1.03 -56.56
N LEU A 565 -8.48 1.09 -56.78
CA LEU A 565 -7.47 0.80 -55.76
C LEU A 565 -7.43 1.85 -54.64
N LEU A 566 -7.70 3.14 -54.93
CA LEU A 566 -7.89 4.18 -53.93
C LEU A 566 -9.10 3.87 -53.04
N THR A 567 -10.22 3.46 -53.63
CA THR A 567 -11.40 3.02 -52.85
C THR A 567 -11.09 1.79 -51.98
N CYS A 568 -10.25 0.87 -52.47
CA CYS A 568 -9.78 -0.28 -51.70
C CYS A 568 -8.94 0.13 -50.47
N SER A 569 -8.00 1.08 -50.63
CA SER A 569 -7.21 1.64 -49.50
C SER A 569 -8.12 2.27 -48.45
N VAL A 570 -9.02 3.19 -48.86
CA VAL A 570 -9.89 3.90 -47.90
C VAL A 570 -10.83 2.92 -47.18
N LEU A 571 -11.36 1.91 -47.87
CA LEU A 571 -12.10 0.82 -47.22
C LEU A 571 -11.24 0.03 -46.24
N GLY A 572 -9.98 -0.29 -46.59
CA GLY A 572 -9.02 -0.94 -45.71
C GLY A 572 -8.74 -0.14 -44.44
N THR A 573 -8.56 1.17 -44.56
CA THR A 573 -8.32 2.08 -43.43
C THR A 573 -9.58 2.25 -42.56
N ILE A 574 -10.78 2.25 -43.14
CA ILE A 574 -12.04 2.18 -42.37
C ILE A 574 -12.17 0.83 -41.64
N GLN A 575 -11.80 -0.31 -42.24
CA GLN A 575 -11.76 -1.60 -41.53
C GLN A 575 -10.74 -1.59 -40.39
N PHE A 576 -9.58 -0.93 -40.57
CA PHE A 576 -8.56 -0.81 -39.53
C PHE A 576 -9.07 0.02 -38.34
N LEU A 577 -9.66 1.19 -38.59
CA LEU A 577 -10.21 2.07 -37.55
C LEU A 577 -11.42 1.48 -36.82
N THR A 578 -12.18 0.59 -37.48
CA THR A 578 -13.29 -0.16 -36.86
C THR A 578 -12.85 -1.46 -36.18
N GLY A 579 -11.55 -1.78 -36.17
CA GLY A 579 -10.99 -2.95 -35.48
C GLY A 579 -11.03 -4.27 -36.27
N ASN A 580 -11.53 -4.27 -37.51
CA ASN A 580 -11.62 -5.43 -38.39
C ASN A 580 -10.27 -5.71 -39.09
N TYR A 581 -9.21 -5.94 -38.30
CA TYR A 581 -7.83 -5.93 -38.79
C TYR A 581 -7.53 -6.97 -39.89
N ASP A 582 -8.16 -8.15 -39.88
CA ASP A 582 -7.99 -9.15 -40.95
C ASP A 582 -8.61 -8.70 -42.29
N ALA A 583 -9.76 -8.01 -42.24
CA ALA A 583 -10.38 -7.43 -43.43
C ALA A 583 -9.55 -6.26 -43.96
N ALA A 584 -9.03 -5.41 -43.07
CA ALA A 584 -8.09 -4.35 -43.40
C ALA A 584 -6.82 -4.92 -44.07
N LEU A 585 -6.23 -5.96 -43.47
CA LEU A 585 -5.05 -6.65 -44.00
C LEU A 585 -5.28 -7.16 -45.43
N SER A 586 -6.42 -7.80 -45.69
CA SER A 586 -6.75 -8.33 -47.01
C SER A 586 -6.92 -7.23 -48.07
N LEU A 587 -7.61 -6.13 -47.72
CA LEU A 587 -7.82 -4.99 -48.62
C LEU A 587 -6.51 -4.25 -48.90
N GLN A 588 -5.75 -3.92 -47.86
CA GLN A 588 -4.49 -3.18 -47.98
C GLN A 588 -3.40 -3.99 -48.67
N LYS A 589 -3.36 -5.33 -48.48
CA LYS A 589 -2.45 -6.19 -49.23
C LYS A 589 -2.76 -6.14 -50.72
N SER A 590 -4.04 -6.30 -51.09
CA SER A 590 -4.46 -6.24 -52.50
C SER A 590 -4.17 -4.88 -53.14
N ALA A 591 -4.38 -3.79 -52.39
CA ALA A 591 -4.08 -2.43 -52.86
C ALA A 591 -2.56 -2.20 -53.04
N ALA A 592 -1.74 -2.61 -52.08
CA ALA A 592 -0.29 -2.45 -52.13
C ALA A 592 0.37 -3.28 -53.26
N GLU A 593 0.01 -4.55 -53.40
CA GLU A 593 0.56 -5.43 -54.43
C GLU A 593 0.19 -4.96 -55.84
N LYS A 594 -1.05 -4.48 -56.06
CA LYS A 594 -1.46 -3.93 -57.36
C LYS A 594 -0.91 -2.53 -57.66
N ARG A 595 -0.70 -1.67 -56.65
CA ARG A 595 0.01 -0.40 -56.85
C ARG A 595 1.51 -0.61 -57.16
N GLU A 596 2.17 -1.60 -56.54
CA GLU A 596 3.55 -1.96 -56.91
C GLU A 596 3.65 -2.49 -58.35
N GLU A 597 2.65 -3.25 -58.83
CA GLU A 597 2.59 -3.76 -60.21
C GLU A 597 2.37 -2.65 -61.27
N ILE A 598 1.56 -1.62 -60.95
CA ILE A 598 1.10 -0.62 -61.93
C ILE A 598 1.90 0.68 -61.86
N LEU A 599 2.12 1.20 -60.64
CA LEU A 599 2.78 2.49 -60.39
C LEU A 599 4.27 2.32 -60.02
N GLY A 600 4.67 1.09 -59.70
CA GLY A 600 6.02 0.75 -59.25
C GLY A 600 6.24 0.91 -57.74
N ARG A 601 7.27 0.22 -57.23
CA ARG A 601 7.65 0.14 -55.81
C ARG A 601 7.73 1.48 -55.07
N TYR A 602 8.32 2.48 -55.72
CA TYR A 602 8.68 3.75 -55.08
C TYR A 602 7.69 4.89 -55.39
N HIS A 603 6.54 4.60 -55.99
CA HIS A 603 5.47 5.59 -56.14
C HIS A 603 4.90 5.97 -54.76
N PRO A 604 4.56 7.26 -54.50
CA PRO A 604 3.91 7.71 -53.27
C PRO A 604 2.82 6.75 -52.77
N ASP A 605 1.77 6.51 -53.56
CA ASP A 605 0.63 5.66 -53.18
C ASP A 605 1.03 4.21 -52.83
N THR A 606 2.04 3.65 -53.51
CA THR A 606 2.56 2.31 -53.23
C THR A 606 3.21 2.28 -51.85
N LEU A 607 4.03 3.28 -51.53
CA LEU A 607 4.66 3.42 -50.22
C LEU A 607 3.63 3.62 -49.10
N VAL A 608 2.59 4.43 -49.33
CA VAL A 608 1.47 4.61 -48.39
C VAL A 608 0.72 3.31 -48.15
N SER A 609 0.36 2.58 -49.21
CA SER A 609 -0.32 1.28 -49.11
C SER A 609 0.48 0.27 -48.28
N TYR A 610 1.81 0.26 -48.44
CA TYR A 610 2.68 -0.59 -47.63
C TYR A 610 2.82 -0.12 -46.19
N TYR A 611 2.74 1.19 -45.90
CA TYR A 611 2.64 1.67 -44.52
C TYR A 611 1.33 1.22 -43.86
N GLU A 612 0.19 1.35 -44.56
CA GLU A 612 -1.12 0.88 -44.08
C GLU A 612 -1.13 -0.65 -43.87
N LEU A 613 -0.54 -1.43 -44.79
CA LEU A 613 -0.35 -2.88 -44.65
C LEU A 613 0.55 -3.25 -43.47
N GLY A 614 1.66 -2.53 -43.27
CA GLY A 614 2.55 -2.70 -42.12
C GLY A 614 1.83 -2.44 -40.80
N SER A 615 0.94 -1.44 -40.77
CA SER A 615 0.11 -1.11 -39.61
C SER A 615 -0.92 -2.20 -39.32
N CYS A 616 -1.53 -2.81 -40.34
CA CYS A 616 -2.40 -3.99 -40.19
C CYS A 616 -1.64 -5.18 -39.58
N HIS A 617 -0.43 -5.48 -40.08
CA HIS A 617 0.43 -6.51 -39.48
C HIS A 617 0.82 -6.18 -38.03
N TYR A 618 1.10 -4.91 -37.70
CA TYR A 618 1.41 -4.48 -36.34
C TYR A 618 0.21 -4.69 -35.38
N ALA A 619 -1.00 -4.30 -35.78
CA ALA A 619 -2.21 -4.47 -34.98
C ALA A 619 -2.54 -5.96 -34.71
N LEU A 620 -2.33 -6.82 -35.71
CA LEU A 620 -2.43 -8.28 -35.58
C LEU A 620 -1.26 -8.93 -34.81
N SER A 621 -0.38 -8.14 -34.19
CA SER A 621 0.86 -8.59 -33.50
C SER A 621 1.85 -9.37 -34.36
N ASN A 622 1.71 -9.31 -35.69
CA ASN A 622 2.61 -9.93 -36.67
C ASN A 622 3.86 -9.05 -36.91
N TYR A 623 4.54 -8.67 -35.81
CA TYR A 623 5.64 -7.70 -35.81
C TYR A 623 6.83 -8.08 -36.71
N ARG A 624 7.01 -9.36 -37.03
CA ARG A 624 8.04 -9.83 -37.97
C ARG A 624 7.81 -9.29 -39.37
N ASP A 625 6.57 -9.33 -39.84
CA ASP A 625 6.21 -8.95 -41.20
C ASP A 625 6.09 -7.43 -41.30
N ALA A 626 5.56 -6.78 -40.27
CA ALA A 626 5.61 -5.32 -40.12
C ALA A 626 7.05 -4.78 -40.19
N GLU A 627 8.03 -5.38 -39.47
CA GLU A 627 9.45 -5.01 -39.60
C GLU A 627 9.94 -5.18 -41.04
N GLY A 628 9.58 -6.31 -41.67
CA GLY A 628 9.95 -6.63 -43.05
C GLY A 628 9.31 -5.71 -44.11
N ILE A 629 8.21 -5.03 -43.78
CA ILE A 629 7.55 -4.05 -44.64
C ILE A 629 8.14 -2.66 -44.40
N TYR A 630 8.13 -2.15 -43.15
CA TYR A 630 8.65 -0.83 -42.81
C TYR A 630 10.11 -0.64 -43.23
N LYS A 631 10.96 -1.67 -43.04
CA LYS A 631 12.37 -1.66 -43.47
C LYS A 631 12.56 -1.53 -45.00
N LYS A 632 11.59 -1.94 -45.82
CA LYS A 632 11.63 -1.76 -47.28
C LYS A 632 11.23 -0.35 -47.69
N ILE A 633 10.17 0.19 -47.09
CA ILE A 633 9.59 1.47 -47.51
C ILE A 633 10.27 2.70 -46.92
N ILE A 634 10.94 2.60 -45.77
CA ILE A 634 11.49 3.79 -45.08
C ILE A 634 12.44 4.61 -45.97
N ASN A 635 13.33 3.96 -46.73
CA ASN A 635 14.20 4.67 -47.67
C ASN A 635 13.40 5.35 -48.79
N GLY A 636 12.35 4.69 -49.30
CA GLY A 636 11.45 5.26 -50.30
C GLY A 636 10.69 6.47 -49.78
N MET A 637 10.14 6.40 -48.55
CA MET A 637 9.47 7.51 -47.89
C MET A 637 10.41 8.72 -47.73
N THR A 638 11.61 8.49 -47.20
CA THR A 638 12.62 9.53 -47.01
C THR A 638 13.09 10.14 -48.33
N THR A 639 13.22 9.37 -49.41
CA THR A 639 13.61 9.90 -50.73
C THR A 639 12.50 10.63 -51.46
N GLN A 640 11.24 10.17 -51.37
CA GLN A 640 10.12 10.79 -52.09
C GLN A 640 9.54 12.02 -51.38
N PHE A 641 9.36 11.95 -50.05
CA PHE A 641 8.73 13.02 -49.27
C PHE A 641 9.74 13.88 -48.50
N GLY A 642 11.00 13.45 -48.38
CA GLY A 642 12.03 14.07 -47.55
C GLY A 642 12.08 13.49 -46.12
N PRO A 643 13.24 13.55 -45.43
CA PRO A 643 13.45 12.91 -44.14
C PRO A 643 12.58 13.50 -43.02
N SER A 644 12.38 14.82 -43.01
CA SER A 644 11.64 15.57 -42.00
C SER A 644 10.13 15.65 -42.29
N SER A 645 9.64 14.89 -43.29
CA SER A 645 8.22 14.84 -43.66
C SER A 645 7.39 13.99 -42.69
N SER A 646 6.10 14.31 -42.54
CA SER A 646 5.18 13.55 -41.69
C SER A 646 5.13 12.07 -42.08
N ASN A 647 5.22 11.74 -43.37
CA ASN A 647 5.14 10.36 -43.87
C ASN A 647 6.40 9.55 -43.51
N ALA A 648 7.59 10.16 -43.62
CA ALA A 648 8.84 9.55 -43.17
C ALA A 648 8.88 9.41 -41.64
N ILE A 649 8.49 10.45 -40.89
CA ILE A 649 8.44 10.47 -39.42
C ILE A 649 7.48 9.39 -38.89
N LEU A 650 6.24 9.30 -39.40
CA LEU A 650 5.29 8.24 -39.02
C LEU A 650 5.84 6.84 -39.34
N THR A 651 6.55 6.68 -40.46
CA THR A 651 7.17 5.40 -40.83
C THR A 651 8.34 5.05 -39.90
N LEU A 652 9.20 6.00 -39.52
CA LEU A 652 10.26 5.81 -38.52
C LEU A 652 9.67 5.43 -37.14
N GLN A 653 8.62 6.12 -36.71
CA GLN A 653 7.94 5.88 -35.44
C GLN A 653 7.32 4.48 -35.38
N ALA A 654 6.58 4.08 -36.43
CA ALA A 654 6.00 2.75 -36.53
C ALA A 654 7.07 1.64 -36.61
N PHE A 655 8.17 1.88 -37.33
CA PHE A 655 9.30 0.96 -37.40
C PHE A 655 10.01 0.80 -36.05
N GLY A 656 10.28 1.90 -35.35
CA GLY A 656 10.88 1.91 -34.01
C GLY A 656 10.00 1.18 -32.99
N ARG A 657 8.69 1.44 -32.97
CA ARG A 657 7.71 0.72 -32.13
C ARG A 657 7.67 -0.77 -32.46
N THR A 658 7.73 -1.14 -33.74
CA THR A 658 7.77 -2.56 -34.18
C THR A 658 9.04 -3.27 -33.71
N LEU A 659 10.21 -2.63 -33.81
CA LEU A 659 11.48 -3.18 -33.32
C LEU A 659 11.47 -3.31 -31.78
N PHE A 660 10.90 -2.34 -31.07
CA PHE A 660 10.69 -2.39 -29.62
C PHE A 660 9.81 -3.58 -29.22
N MET A 661 8.64 -3.77 -29.86
CA MET A 661 7.75 -4.91 -29.60
C MET A 661 8.37 -6.28 -29.91
N ARG A 662 9.45 -6.32 -30.70
CA ARG A 662 10.27 -7.53 -30.94
C ARG A 662 11.43 -7.72 -29.97
N GLY A 663 11.60 -6.86 -28.97
CA GLY A 663 12.74 -6.85 -28.04
C GLY A 663 14.07 -6.44 -28.69
N LYS A 664 14.05 -5.86 -29.90
CA LYS A 664 15.24 -5.48 -30.68
C LYS A 664 15.75 -4.08 -30.31
N TYR A 665 15.87 -3.79 -29.01
CA TYR A 665 16.05 -2.43 -28.50
C TYR A 665 17.31 -1.71 -29.04
N ARG A 666 18.37 -2.48 -29.36
CA ARG A 666 19.60 -1.97 -30.00
C ARG A 666 19.40 -1.57 -31.46
N GLU A 667 18.55 -2.26 -32.20
CA GLU A 667 18.20 -1.90 -33.59
C GLU A 667 17.23 -0.72 -33.62
N ALA A 668 16.35 -0.59 -32.62
CA ALA A 668 15.41 0.53 -32.51
C ALA A 668 16.08 1.84 -32.08
N GLN A 669 17.14 1.80 -31.25
CA GLN A 669 17.84 2.99 -30.75
C GLN A 669 18.25 4.01 -31.84
N PRO A 670 18.92 3.64 -32.96
CA PRO A 670 19.25 4.61 -34.01
C PRO A 670 18.01 5.19 -34.70
N ILE A 671 16.93 4.41 -34.86
CA ILE A 671 15.67 4.89 -35.44
C ILE A 671 15.05 5.99 -34.57
N PHE A 672 15.03 5.80 -33.24
CA PHE A 672 14.54 6.80 -32.30
C PHE A 672 15.43 8.06 -32.21
N ARG A 673 16.74 7.96 -32.47
CA ARG A 673 17.61 9.15 -32.58
C ARG A 673 17.30 9.96 -33.83
N LEU A 674 17.21 9.29 -34.99
CA LEU A 674 16.85 9.94 -36.27
C LEU A 674 15.45 10.58 -36.21
N LEU A 675 14.49 9.93 -35.55
CA LEU A 675 13.16 10.48 -35.29
C LEU A 675 13.26 11.80 -34.51
N SER A 676 13.99 11.82 -33.40
CA SER A 676 14.21 13.03 -32.61
C SER A 676 14.98 14.13 -33.35
N GLU A 677 15.75 13.81 -34.40
CA GLU A 677 16.43 14.81 -35.24
C GLU A 677 15.44 15.40 -36.26
N ALA A 678 14.71 14.57 -36.99
CA ALA A 678 13.66 14.98 -37.94
C ALA A 678 12.55 15.83 -37.28
N GLU A 679 12.15 15.50 -36.05
CA GLU A 679 11.15 16.26 -35.27
C GLU A 679 11.63 17.66 -34.86
N LYS A 680 12.94 17.90 -34.73
CA LYS A 680 13.49 19.23 -34.42
C LYS A 680 13.49 20.17 -35.63
N GLU A 681 13.62 19.61 -36.83
CA GLU A 681 13.56 20.35 -38.09
C GLU A 681 12.11 20.71 -38.45
N ASN A 682 11.16 19.82 -38.18
CA ASN A 682 9.75 20.02 -38.49
C ASN A 682 8.97 20.71 -37.35
N ALA A 683 9.24 22.00 -37.15
CA ALA A 683 8.57 22.85 -36.16
C ALA A 683 7.05 23.05 -36.35
N SER A 684 6.42 22.42 -37.36
CA SER A 684 4.95 22.39 -37.53
C SER A 684 4.28 21.21 -36.81
N MET A 685 5.06 20.24 -36.33
CA MET A 685 4.54 19.03 -35.71
C MET A 685 3.98 19.31 -34.31
N THR A 686 2.73 18.91 -34.05
CA THR A 686 2.06 19.17 -32.77
C THR A 686 2.65 18.36 -31.62
N ASP A 687 2.64 18.92 -30.40
CA ASP A 687 3.17 18.31 -29.17
C ASP A 687 2.84 16.83 -28.97
N VAL A 688 1.65 16.38 -29.42
CA VAL A 688 1.19 14.98 -29.28
C VAL A 688 2.12 13.97 -29.96
N PHE A 689 2.58 14.24 -31.20
CA PHE A 689 3.44 13.30 -31.92
C PHE A 689 4.83 13.21 -31.27
N LEU A 690 5.42 14.37 -30.91
CA LEU A 690 6.67 14.44 -30.17
C LEU A 690 6.60 13.71 -28.82
N MET A 691 5.47 13.78 -28.12
CA MET A 691 5.25 13.08 -26.84
C MET A 691 4.97 11.57 -27.01
N GLU A 692 4.68 11.10 -28.23
CA GLU A 692 4.60 9.67 -28.58
C GLU A 692 5.99 9.15 -29.01
N SER A 693 6.75 9.90 -29.81
CA SER A 693 8.17 9.65 -30.11
C SER A 693 9.02 9.56 -28.83
N LEU A 694 8.89 10.55 -27.93
CA LEU A 694 9.58 10.58 -26.64
C LEU A 694 9.16 9.43 -25.71
N LEU A 695 7.94 8.90 -25.82
CA LEU A 695 7.52 7.73 -25.03
C LEU A 695 8.30 6.48 -25.45
N TRP A 696 8.20 6.08 -26.72
CA TRP A 696 8.77 4.83 -27.21
C TRP A 696 10.30 4.85 -27.22
N SER A 697 10.91 6.00 -27.50
CA SER A 697 12.36 6.17 -27.34
C SER A 697 12.81 6.03 -25.89
N SER A 698 12.11 6.62 -24.92
CA SER A 698 12.45 6.50 -23.49
C SER A 698 12.26 5.09 -22.94
N PHE A 699 11.18 4.38 -23.33
CA PHE A 699 11.03 2.96 -23.03
C PHE A 699 12.19 2.14 -23.61
N ASN A 700 12.61 2.44 -24.84
CA ASN A 700 13.74 1.77 -25.47
C ASN A 700 15.08 2.06 -24.77
N PHE A 701 15.29 3.26 -24.24
CA PHE A 701 16.45 3.58 -23.41
C PHE A 701 16.42 2.84 -22.07
N PHE A 702 15.26 2.75 -21.41
CA PHE A 702 15.11 2.03 -20.14
C PHE A 702 15.43 0.53 -20.29
N GLU A 703 14.90 -0.12 -21.32
CA GLU A 703 15.19 -1.54 -21.62
C GLU A 703 16.66 -1.81 -22.01
N LEU A 704 17.41 -0.76 -22.40
CA LEU A 704 18.86 -0.80 -22.61
C LEU A 704 19.67 -0.50 -21.34
N GLY A 705 19.02 -0.19 -20.21
CA GLY A 705 19.67 0.22 -18.96
C GLY A 705 20.19 1.67 -18.98
N MET A 706 19.71 2.50 -19.92
CA MET A 706 20.11 3.90 -20.08
C MET A 706 19.12 4.80 -19.33
N ASP A 707 19.12 4.69 -18.00
CA ASP A 707 18.12 5.30 -17.12
C ASP A 707 18.05 6.85 -17.25
N GLU A 708 19.16 7.58 -17.41
CA GLU A 708 19.12 9.06 -17.56
C GLU A 708 18.46 9.49 -18.87
N ASP A 709 18.77 8.82 -20.00
CA ASP A 709 18.14 9.10 -21.29
C ASP A 709 16.63 8.81 -21.25
N ALA A 710 16.23 7.75 -20.55
CA ALA A 710 14.82 7.41 -20.31
C ALA A 710 14.10 8.47 -19.44
N VAL A 711 14.73 8.93 -18.36
CA VAL A 711 14.17 9.99 -17.50
C VAL A 711 14.04 11.32 -18.25
N SER A 712 15.01 11.67 -19.09
CA SER A 712 15.05 12.93 -19.86
C SER A 712 13.81 13.14 -20.74
N GLY A 713 13.30 12.08 -21.36
CA GLY A 713 12.02 12.10 -22.08
C GLY A 713 10.81 11.93 -21.16
N LEU A 714 10.79 10.89 -20.31
CA LEU A 714 9.61 10.55 -19.50
C LEU A 714 9.18 11.64 -18.52
N ILE A 715 10.12 12.45 -17.99
CA ILE A 715 9.79 13.59 -17.11
C ILE A 715 8.94 14.66 -17.82
N ARG A 716 8.92 14.69 -19.16
CA ARG A 716 8.04 15.55 -19.97
C ARG A 716 6.76 14.80 -20.36
N VAL A 717 6.90 13.56 -20.82
CA VAL A 717 5.81 12.74 -21.36
C VAL A 717 4.77 12.38 -20.29
N PHE A 718 5.19 11.95 -19.10
CA PHE A 718 4.26 11.50 -18.06
C PHE A 718 3.33 12.63 -17.56
N PRO A 719 3.82 13.83 -17.19
CA PRO A 719 2.94 14.95 -16.86
C PRO A 719 2.06 15.42 -18.03
N PHE A 720 2.57 15.38 -19.27
CA PHE A 720 1.81 15.76 -20.46
C PHE A 720 0.62 14.80 -20.70
N ARG A 721 0.86 13.48 -20.65
CA ARG A 721 -0.23 12.49 -20.77
C ARG A 721 -1.21 12.59 -19.61
N LEU A 722 -0.72 12.77 -18.38
CA LEU A 722 -1.57 12.91 -17.20
C LEU A 722 -2.50 14.12 -17.27
N LYS A 723 -2.03 15.27 -17.80
CA LYS A 723 -2.87 16.46 -18.00
C LYS A 723 -3.96 16.25 -19.06
N ASN A 724 -3.70 15.41 -20.07
CA ASN A 724 -4.60 15.15 -21.19
C ASN A 724 -5.34 13.79 -21.07
N PHE A 725 -5.28 13.15 -19.90
CA PHE A 725 -5.73 11.78 -19.66
C PHE A 725 -7.25 11.57 -19.87
N ASP A 726 -8.04 12.63 -19.67
CA ASP A 726 -9.50 12.59 -19.66
C ASP A 726 -10.15 13.26 -20.90
N TYR A 727 -9.34 13.67 -21.90
CA TYR A 727 -9.82 14.42 -23.06
C TYR A 727 -9.21 13.99 -24.40
N LYS A 728 -10.11 13.60 -25.32
CA LYS A 728 -10.04 13.74 -26.79
C LYS A 728 -8.94 13.01 -27.59
N TYR A 729 -7.81 12.65 -27.00
CA TYR A 729 -6.62 12.14 -27.72
C TYR A 729 -6.41 10.62 -27.68
N ASN A 730 -7.32 9.88 -27.05
CA ASN A 730 -7.32 8.40 -27.02
C ASN A 730 -5.97 7.79 -26.55
N PHE A 731 -5.26 8.47 -25.64
CA PHE A 731 -4.09 7.89 -24.99
C PHE A 731 -4.52 6.66 -24.20
N ASP A 732 -3.94 5.49 -24.46
CA ASP A 732 -4.19 4.34 -23.61
C ASP A 732 -3.76 4.66 -22.17
N SER A 733 -4.69 4.38 -21.26
CA SER A 733 -4.45 4.28 -19.83
C SER A 733 -3.15 3.52 -19.53
N LYS A 734 -2.89 2.42 -20.22
CA LYS A 734 -1.76 1.52 -20.05
C LYS A 734 -0.42 2.20 -20.37
N GLU A 735 -0.23 2.71 -21.58
CA GLU A 735 0.99 3.46 -21.95
C GLU A 735 1.27 4.62 -20.98
N THR A 736 0.24 5.28 -20.46
CA THR A 736 0.38 6.37 -19.46
C THR A 736 0.77 5.86 -18.07
N ILE A 737 0.21 4.72 -17.64
CA ILE A 737 0.58 4.00 -16.42
C ILE A 737 2.04 3.54 -16.52
N ASP A 738 2.42 2.85 -17.60
CA ASP A 738 3.75 2.30 -17.83
C ASP A 738 4.81 3.42 -17.98
N ALA A 739 4.46 4.58 -18.52
CA ALA A 739 5.31 5.79 -18.52
C ALA A 739 5.68 6.21 -17.09
N GLY A 740 4.70 6.32 -16.19
CA GLY A 740 4.91 6.68 -14.79
C GLY A 740 5.69 5.62 -14.01
N TYR A 741 5.37 4.33 -14.20
CA TYR A 741 6.10 3.24 -13.56
C TYR A 741 7.55 3.15 -14.02
N THR A 742 7.82 3.36 -15.31
CA THR A 742 9.17 3.39 -15.86
C THR A 742 9.94 4.59 -15.32
N LEU A 743 9.36 5.80 -15.35
CA LEU A 743 9.97 7.02 -14.80
C LEU A 743 10.39 6.85 -13.33
N GLY A 744 9.46 6.41 -12.47
CA GLY A 744 9.74 6.20 -11.05
C GLY A 744 10.74 5.07 -10.79
N THR A 745 10.89 4.10 -11.71
CA THR A 745 11.87 3.01 -11.59
C THR A 745 13.26 3.46 -12.06
N ALA A 746 13.36 4.18 -13.16
CA ALA A 746 14.62 4.75 -13.64
C ALA A 746 15.20 5.76 -12.64
N LEU A 747 14.37 6.67 -12.10
CA LEU A 747 14.75 7.58 -11.01
C LEU A 747 15.24 6.81 -9.75
N HIS A 748 14.66 5.64 -9.45
CA HIS A 748 15.12 4.79 -8.36
C HIS A 748 16.50 4.17 -8.64
N ASN A 749 16.75 3.68 -9.86
CA ASN A 749 18.04 3.14 -10.28
C ASN A 749 19.16 4.20 -10.17
N LEU A 750 18.85 5.42 -10.60
CA LEU A 750 19.71 6.60 -10.53
C LEU A 750 19.88 7.16 -9.10
N LYS A 751 19.26 6.54 -8.09
CA LYS A 751 19.26 6.97 -6.67
C LYS A 751 18.60 8.34 -6.44
N ARG A 752 17.83 8.83 -7.41
CA ARG A 752 17.00 10.05 -7.35
C ARG A 752 15.69 9.77 -6.60
N TYR A 753 15.84 9.22 -5.38
CA TYR A 753 14.76 8.59 -4.62
C TYR A 753 13.62 9.54 -4.23
N GLN A 754 13.88 10.84 -4.11
CA GLN A 754 12.86 11.83 -3.80
C GLN A 754 11.95 12.08 -5.01
N GLU A 755 12.51 12.29 -6.21
CA GLU A 755 11.74 12.40 -7.47
C GLU A 755 10.98 11.10 -7.78
N ALA A 756 11.60 9.94 -7.52
CA ALA A 756 10.95 8.63 -7.64
C ALA A 756 9.75 8.48 -6.69
N LYS A 757 9.90 8.85 -5.41
CA LYS A 757 8.82 8.91 -4.41
C LYS A 757 7.67 9.79 -4.92
N ASP A 758 7.96 11.00 -5.36
CA ASP A 758 6.95 12.00 -5.76
C ASP A 758 6.20 11.56 -7.05
N THR A 759 6.90 10.85 -7.95
CA THR A 759 6.30 10.17 -9.11
C THR A 759 5.31 9.08 -8.66
N PHE A 760 5.69 8.19 -7.75
CA PHE A 760 4.80 7.13 -7.26
C PHE A 760 3.63 7.67 -6.42
N GLU A 761 3.81 8.75 -5.67
CA GLU A 761 2.70 9.42 -4.97
C GLU A 761 1.69 10.05 -5.93
N THR A 762 2.13 10.58 -7.08
CA THR A 762 1.24 11.04 -8.16
C THR A 762 0.42 9.87 -8.73
N ILE A 763 1.06 8.74 -9.04
CA ILE A 763 0.41 7.50 -9.52
C ILE A 763 -0.64 7.00 -8.52
N ILE A 764 -0.37 7.08 -7.22
CA ILE A 764 -1.32 6.70 -6.15
C ILE A 764 -2.47 7.70 -6.04
N LYS A 765 -2.20 9.01 -6.11
CA LYS A 765 -3.20 10.09 -6.00
C LYS A 765 -4.23 10.01 -7.13
N GLU A 766 -3.75 9.91 -8.37
CA GLU A 766 -4.61 9.82 -9.56
C GLU A 766 -5.07 8.37 -9.86
N LYS A 767 -4.81 7.43 -8.94
CA LYS A 767 -5.27 6.02 -8.99
C LYS A 767 -4.87 5.25 -10.27
N LEU A 768 -3.70 5.55 -10.82
CA LEU A 768 -3.22 5.00 -12.10
C LEU A 768 -2.79 3.53 -11.95
N GLY A 769 -3.62 2.61 -12.45
CA GLY A 769 -3.34 1.18 -12.50
C GLY A 769 -3.25 0.51 -11.12
N ASP A 770 -2.34 -0.47 -10.98
CA ASP A 770 -2.15 -1.24 -9.75
C ASP A 770 -1.61 -0.40 -8.59
N THR A 771 -2.46 0.38 -7.91
CA THR A 771 -2.05 1.23 -6.78
C THR A 771 -1.28 0.47 -5.68
N HIS A 772 -1.49 -0.84 -5.54
CA HIS A 772 -0.72 -1.70 -4.64
C HIS A 772 0.75 -1.91 -5.08
N ARG A 773 1.05 -1.87 -6.40
CA ARG A 773 2.40 -1.92 -6.99
C ARG A 773 3.11 -0.58 -6.80
N ALA A 774 2.41 0.54 -7.02
CA ALA A 774 2.93 1.87 -6.72
C ALA A 774 3.26 2.02 -5.23
N HIS A 775 2.40 1.53 -4.32
CA HIS A 775 2.68 1.54 -2.88
C HIS A 775 3.93 0.73 -2.50
N PHE A 776 4.24 -0.37 -3.19
CA PHE A 776 5.48 -1.12 -2.97
C PHE A 776 6.72 -0.34 -3.42
N LEU A 777 6.67 0.27 -4.61
CA LEU A 777 7.80 1.04 -5.17
C LEU A 777 8.03 2.38 -4.42
N LEU A 778 6.95 3.01 -3.96
CA LEU A 778 7.01 4.12 -3.01
C LEU A 778 7.70 3.68 -1.71
N GLY A 779 7.32 2.52 -1.15
CA GLY A 779 7.97 1.93 0.02
C GLY A 779 9.48 1.75 -0.15
N LYS A 780 9.94 1.25 -1.31
CA LYS A 780 11.37 1.11 -1.64
C LYS A 780 12.10 2.45 -1.62
N ASN A 781 11.51 3.50 -2.18
CA ASN A 781 12.14 4.83 -2.22
C ASN A 781 12.17 5.49 -0.83
N LEU A 782 11.10 5.35 -0.04
CA LEU A 782 11.04 5.83 1.34
C LEU A 782 12.03 5.10 2.26
N GLU A 783 12.25 3.79 2.05
CA GLU A 783 13.28 2.99 2.75
C GLU A 783 14.70 3.54 2.49
N GLN A 784 15.01 3.93 1.25
CA GLN A 784 16.30 4.54 0.90
C GLN A 784 16.46 5.98 1.41
N LEU A 785 15.37 6.74 1.51
CA LEU A 785 15.35 8.08 2.11
C LEU A 785 15.37 8.05 3.66
N GLY A 786 15.43 6.87 4.29
CA GLY A 786 15.37 6.71 5.75
C GLY A 786 14.01 7.07 6.37
N LYS A 787 12.96 7.25 5.55
CA LYS A 787 11.60 7.63 5.94
C LYS A 787 10.82 6.39 6.43
N ASP A 788 11.40 5.65 7.38
CA ASP A 788 11.00 4.29 7.80
C ASP A 788 9.51 4.13 8.12
N TYR A 789 8.91 5.10 8.83
CA TYR A 789 7.49 5.08 9.16
C TYR A 789 6.60 5.16 7.90
N GLN A 790 6.94 6.07 6.98
CA GLN A 790 6.23 6.23 5.71
C GLN A 790 6.42 4.99 4.82
N ALA A 791 7.63 4.42 4.79
CA ALA A 791 7.91 3.14 4.12
C ALA A 791 7.07 2.00 4.71
N THR A 792 6.96 1.91 6.04
CA THR A 792 6.11 0.93 6.74
C THR A 792 4.63 1.09 6.35
N ARG A 793 4.11 2.32 6.31
CA ARG A 793 2.72 2.61 5.88
C ARG A 793 2.49 2.23 4.41
N ALA A 794 3.45 2.51 3.54
CA ALA A 794 3.40 2.17 2.12
C ALA A 794 3.45 0.66 1.88
N TYR A 795 4.40 -0.06 2.49
CA TYR A 795 4.48 -1.52 2.43
C TYR A 795 3.23 -2.19 3.03
N ARG A 796 2.64 -1.65 4.11
CA ARG A 796 1.37 -2.19 4.66
C ARG A 796 0.23 -2.09 3.64
N LYS A 797 0.07 -0.94 2.97
CA LYS A 797 -0.93 -0.78 1.90
C LYS A 797 -0.67 -1.72 0.72
N ALA A 798 0.59 -1.88 0.32
CA ALA A 798 0.99 -2.82 -0.73
C ALA A 798 0.63 -4.27 -0.37
N VAL A 799 0.95 -4.73 0.84
CA VAL A 799 0.58 -6.07 1.33
C VAL A 799 -0.93 -6.26 1.35
N THR A 800 -1.71 -5.31 1.87
CA THR A 800 -3.18 -5.43 1.92
C THR A 800 -3.79 -5.56 0.52
N GLY A 801 -3.37 -4.71 -0.44
CA GLY A 801 -3.82 -4.80 -1.83
C GLY A 801 -3.40 -6.11 -2.49
N GLN A 802 -2.10 -6.43 -2.50
CA GLN A 802 -1.56 -7.64 -3.11
C GLN A 802 -2.12 -8.94 -2.50
N THR A 803 -2.46 -8.96 -1.20
CA THR A 803 -3.10 -10.13 -0.57
C THR A 803 -4.52 -10.34 -1.05
N ARG A 804 -5.28 -9.27 -1.30
CA ARG A 804 -6.64 -9.30 -1.86
C ARG A 804 -6.62 -9.62 -3.36
N ASP A 805 -5.73 -8.97 -4.11
CA ASP A 805 -5.74 -8.95 -5.57
C ASP A 805 -4.97 -10.14 -6.18
N LEU A 806 -3.91 -10.61 -5.52
CA LEU A 806 -2.98 -11.65 -6.01
C LEU A 806 -2.84 -12.86 -5.07
N GLY A 807 -3.32 -12.75 -3.82
CA GLY A 807 -3.19 -13.77 -2.79
C GLY A 807 -1.90 -13.67 -1.95
N ALA A 808 -1.95 -14.21 -0.72
CA ALA A 808 -0.88 -14.15 0.27
C ALA A 808 0.45 -14.79 -0.21
N ALA A 809 0.37 -15.89 -0.98
CA ALA A 809 1.52 -16.62 -1.48
C ALA A 809 2.06 -16.11 -2.83
N HIS A 810 1.59 -14.95 -3.34
CA HIS A 810 2.09 -14.42 -4.61
C HIS A 810 3.49 -13.78 -4.46
N LYS A 811 4.30 -13.82 -5.53
CA LYS A 811 5.73 -13.45 -5.49
C LYS A 811 5.95 -12.01 -5.00
N HIS A 812 5.09 -11.09 -5.43
CA HIS A 812 5.14 -9.69 -4.99
C HIS A 812 4.62 -9.50 -3.56
N THR A 813 3.55 -10.20 -3.16
CA THR A 813 3.03 -10.18 -1.78
C THR A 813 4.11 -10.62 -0.79
N LEU A 814 4.82 -11.71 -1.08
CA LEU A 814 5.90 -12.21 -0.22
C LEU A 814 7.08 -11.23 -0.11
N GLU A 815 7.50 -10.58 -1.20
CA GLU A 815 8.53 -9.53 -1.15
C GLU A 815 8.07 -8.32 -0.32
N SER A 816 6.80 -7.91 -0.44
CA SER A 816 6.22 -6.82 0.35
C SER A 816 6.14 -7.17 1.85
N VAL A 817 5.69 -8.39 2.21
CA VAL A 817 5.63 -8.86 3.60
C VAL A 817 7.05 -8.98 4.19
N TYR A 818 8.03 -9.50 3.44
CA TYR A 818 9.43 -9.56 3.86
C TYR A 818 9.98 -8.17 4.21
N ARG A 819 9.76 -7.17 3.35
CA ARG A 819 10.20 -5.79 3.61
C ARG A 819 9.46 -5.16 4.79
N LEU A 820 8.14 -5.33 4.87
CA LEU A 820 7.34 -4.86 6.00
C LEU A 820 7.83 -5.47 7.33
N SER A 821 8.17 -6.76 7.36
CA SER A 821 8.72 -7.46 8.53
C SER A 821 10.06 -6.88 8.97
N ARG A 822 10.96 -6.58 8.03
CA ARG A 822 12.25 -5.91 8.30
C ARG A 822 12.05 -4.48 8.80
N MET A 823 11.06 -3.74 8.28
CA MET A 823 10.70 -2.43 8.82
C MET A 823 10.16 -2.51 10.25
N TYR A 824 9.28 -3.47 10.57
CA TYR A 824 8.81 -3.69 11.95
C TYR A 824 9.96 -4.02 12.92
N TYR A 825 10.95 -4.80 12.48
CA TYR A 825 12.15 -5.08 13.26
C TYR A 825 13.01 -3.83 13.48
N LYS A 826 13.25 -3.02 12.43
CA LYS A 826 13.97 -1.74 12.50
C LYS A 826 13.28 -0.75 13.44
N ALA A 827 11.95 -0.67 13.39
CA ALA A 827 11.10 0.11 14.27
C ALA A 827 10.98 -0.46 15.71
N LYS A 828 11.70 -1.55 16.04
CA LYS A 828 11.69 -2.23 17.35
C LYS A 828 10.31 -2.79 17.77
N THR A 829 9.37 -2.89 16.84
CA THR A 829 8.04 -3.50 17.04
C THR A 829 8.14 -5.03 16.89
N TYR A 830 8.93 -5.65 17.76
CA TYR A 830 9.37 -7.05 17.63
C TYR A 830 8.21 -8.06 17.54
N THR A 831 7.07 -7.82 18.20
CA THR A 831 5.87 -8.66 18.11
C THR A 831 5.27 -8.65 16.70
N SER A 832 5.15 -7.47 16.08
CA SER A 832 4.69 -7.31 14.70
C SER A 832 5.67 -7.92 13.70
N ALA A 833 6.97 -7.76 13.97
CA ALA A 833 8.03 -8.39 13.16
C ALA A 833 7.95 -9.92 13.24
N GLU A 834 7.81 -10.51 14.43
CA GLU A 834 7.69 -11.95 14.63
C GLU A 834 6.52 -12.54 13.83
N ILE A 835 5.31 -11.97 13.99
CA ILE A 835 4.10 -12.44 13.30
C ILE A 835 4.27 -12.31 11.77
N SER A 836 4.75 -11.16 11.30
CA SER A 836 4.93 -10.87 9.87
C SER A 836 6.00 -11.77 9.23
N PHE A 837 7.12 -12.04 9.93
CA PHE A 837 8.12 -13.01 9.46
C PHE A 837 7.59 -14.44 9.47
N GLN A 838 6.79 -14.85 10.46
CA GLN A 838 6.19 -16.19 10.49
C GLN A 838 5.21 -16.40 9.32
N GLN A 839 4.38 -15.39 9.01
CA GLN A 839 3.50 -15.39 7.84
C GLN A 839 4.29 -15.47 6.52
N PHE A 840 5.37 -14.69 6.38
CA PHE A 840 6.25 -14.78 5.21
C PHE A 840 6.91 -16.16 5.09
N VAL A 841 7.57 -16.66 6.14
CA VAL A 841 8.31 -17.93 6.11
C VAL A 841 7.40 -19.11 5.77
N LYS A 842 6.15 -19.13 6.27
CA LYS A 842 5.17 -20.17 5.95
C LYS A 842 5.05 -20.37 4.43
N HIS A 843 4.81 -19.29 3.69
CA HIS A 843 4.54 -19.35 2.25
C HIS A 843 5.79 -19.20 1.36
N ALA A 844 6.85 -18.58 1.86
CA ALA A 844 8.11 -18.46 1.13
C ALA A 844 8.91 -19.77 1.12
N VAL A 845 8.84 -20.60 2.18
CA VAL A 845 9.43 -21.95 2.17
C VAL A 845 8.77 -22.83 1.10
N GLU A 846 7.43 -22.75 0.95
CA GLU A 846 6.67 -23.48 -0.07
C GLU A 846 7.05 -23.05 -1.50
N LYS A 847 7.40 -21.78 -1.70
CA LYS A 847 7.56 -21.17 -3.04
C LYS A 847 9.01 -21.02 -3.52
N TRP A 848 9.95 -20.76 -2.61
CA TRP A 848 11.38 -20.53 -2.91
C TRP A 848 12.30 -21.56 -2.26
N GLY A 849 11.76 -22.43 -1.41
CA GLY A 849 12.51 -23.46 -0.68
C GLY A 849 13.01 -22.98 0.69
N PRO A 850 13.40 -23.92 1.57
CA PRO A 850 13.88 -23.60 2.93
C PRO A 850 15.28 -22.96 2.97
N GLU A 851 16.02 -22.99 1.87
CA GLU A 851 17.38 -22.45 1.72
C GLU A 851 17.44 -21.16 0.89
N ASP A 852 16.31 -20.56 0.51
CA ASP A 852 16.34 -19.23 -0.12
C ASP A 852 16.95 -18.18 0.83
N PRO A 853 17.87 -17.30 0.36
CA PRO A 853 18.53 -16.32 1.22
C PRO A 853 17.58 -15.39 2.00
N LYS A 854 16.41 -15.03 1.45
CA LYS A 854 15.41 -14.20 2.14
C LYS A 854 14.61 -15.00 3.15
N VAL A 855 14.33 -16.28 2.86
CA VAL A 855 13.74 -17.22 3.83
C VAL A 855 14.66 -17.37 5.05
N LEU A 856 15.97 -17.52 4.83
CA LEU A 856 16.94 -17.59 5.93
C LEU A 856 17.12 -16.25 6.66
N ASP A 857 17.13 -15.10 5.97
CA ASP A 857 17.14 -13.76 6.60
C ASP A 857 15.89 -13.52 7.47
N ALA A 858 14.72 -13.94 7.00
CA ALA A 858 13.49 -13.86 7.75
C ALA A 858 13.50 -14.77 8.98
N ILE A 859 13.96 -16.03 8.86
CA ILE A 859 14.06 -16.95 10.01
C ILE A 859 15.07 -16.41 11.04
N GLY A 860 16.24 -15.95 10.59
CA GLY A 860 17.27 -15.39 11.47
C GLY A 860 16.81 -14.11 12.17
N THR A 861 16.24 -13.16 11.43
CA THR A 861 15.73 -11.89 11.99
C THR A 861 14.51 -12.12 12.89
N CYS A 862 13.64 -13.10 12.58
CA CYS A 862 12.58 -13.55 13.49
C CYS A 862 13.16 -14.10 14.81
N GLY A 863 14.22 -14.92 14.74
CA GLY A 863 14.94 -15.40 15.91
C GLY A 863 15.55 -14.27 16.75
N MET A 864 16.12 -13.23 16.12
CA MET A 864 16.59 -12.03 16.81
C MET A 864 15.43 -11.26 17.48
N ALA A 865 14.28 -11.12 16.80
CA ALA A 865 13.09 -10.49 17.36
C ALA A 865 12.55 -11.28 18.57
N GLN A 866 12.52 -12.61 18.49
CA GLN A 866 12.11 -13.50 19.57
C GLN A 866 13.06 -13.42 20.78
N TYR A 867 14.37 -13.28 20.55
CA TYR A 867 15.33 -13.01 21.63
C TYR A 867 15.04 -11.67 22.33
N ARG A 868 14.67 -10.62 21.60
CA ARG A 868 14.25 -9.32 22.19
C ARG A 868 12.93 -9.42 22.96
N LEU A 869 12.03 -10.31 22.55
CA LEU A 869 10.78 -10.65 23.25
C LEU A 869 10.97 -11.65 24.41
N GLN A 870 12.22 -12.01 24.75
CA GLN A 870 12.57 -12.99 25.78
C GLN A 870 12.06 -14.43 25.51
N LYS A 871 11.64 -14.73 24.28
CA LYS A 871 11.21 -16.06 23.82
C LYS A 871 12.43 -16.91 23.42
N TYR A 872 13.31 -17.17 24.39
CA TYR A 872 14.67 -17.67 24.11
C TYR A 872 14.71 -19.04 23.44
N GLU A 873 13.75 -19.93 23.72
CA GLU A 873 13.63 -21.28 23.14
C GLU A 873 13.31 -21.23 21.64
N LEU A 874 12.38 -20.35 21.25
CA LEU A 874 12.02 -20.12 19.85
C LEU A 874 13.14 -19.40 19.10
N ALA A 875 13.79 -18.44 19.77
CA ALA A 875 14.95 -17.73 19.24
C ALA A 875 16.11 -18.70 18.94
N GLU A 876 16.48 -19.57 19.88
CA GLU A 876 17.55 -20.56 19.69
C GLU A 876 17.26 -21.47 18.49
N LYS A 877 16.05 -22.04 18.41
CA LYS A 877 15.62 -22.93 17.32
C LYS A 877 15.68 -22.24 15.95
N ASN A 878 15.19 -21.01 15.84
CA ASN A 878 15.20 -20.26 14.58
C ASN A 878 16.62 -19.80 14.20
N LEU A 879 17.42 -19.30 15.15
CA LEU A 879 18.80 -18.90 14.91
C LEU A 879 19.67 -20.09 14.50
N SER A 880 19.48 -21.26 15.13
CA SER A 880 20.14 -22.52 14.79
C SER A 880 19.83 -22.94 13.34
N ARG A 881 18.54 -22.92 12.95
CA ARG A 881 18.10 -23.22 11.58
C ARG A 881 18.68 -22.25 10.54
N ALA A 882 18.62 -20.95 10.81
CA ALA A 882 19.17 -19.94 9.91
C ALA A 882 20.69 -20.06 9.76
N LEU A 883 21.40 -20.27 10.87
CA LEU A 883 22.84 -20.51 10.93
C LEU A 883 23.24 -21.73 10.08
N GLN A 884 22.50 -22.84 10.14
CA GLN A 884 22.80 -24.03 9.35
C GLN A 884 22.69 -23.75 7.84
N GLY A 885 21.60 -23.11 7.40
CA GLY A 885 21.43 -22.75 5.97
C GLY A 885 22.48 -21.75 5.49
N TRP A 886 22.76 -20.70 6.28
CA TRP A 886 23.77 -19.70 5.92
C TRP A 886 25.20 -20.27 5.86
N LYS A 887 25.56 -21.24 6.72
CA LYS A 887 26.85 -21.95 6.62
C LYS A 887 26.98 -22.72 5.30
N THR A 888 25.89 -23.27 4.77
CA THR A 888 25.88 -23.99 3.48
C THR A 888 26.03 -23.04 2.29
N ILE A 889 25.32 -21.90 2.30
CA ILE A 889 25.27 -20.97 1.16
C ILE A 889 26.51 -20.08 1.07
N TYR A 890 26.92 -19.47 2.18
CA TYR A 890 27.97 -18.45 2.20
C TYR A 890 29.31 -18.94 2.78
N GLY A 891 29.36 -20.18 3.26
CA GLY A 891 30.52 -20.73 3.96
C GLY A 891 30.67 -20.21 5.40
N PRO A 892 31.58 -20.80 6.19
CA PRO A 892 31.63 -20.63 7.65
C PRO A 892 32.28 -19.31 8.13
N THR A 893 32.71 -18.44 7.23
CA THR A 893 33.43 -17.18 7.50
C THR A 893 32.66 -15.93 7.07
N HIS A 894 31.49 -16.06 6.44
CA HIS A 894 30.71 -14.92 5.97
C HIS A 894 30.10 -14.11 7.12
N GLU A 895 30.03 -12.78 6.99
CA GLU A 895 29.57 -11.86 8.05
C GLU A 895 28.19 -12.27 8.62
N THR A 896 27.25 -12.67 7.76
CA THR A 896 25.93 -13.17 8.17
C THR A 896 26.01 -14.39 9.10
N VAL A 897 26.95 -15.31 8.85
CA VAL A 897 27.19 -16.49 9.68
C VAL A 897 27.82 -16.11 11.01
N LEU A 898 28.74 -15.14 11.03
CA LEU A 898 29.35 -14.64 12.26
C LEU A 898 28.32 -13.93 13.16
N ASN A 899 27.47 -13.08 12.57
CA ASN A 899 26.34 -12.46 13.25
C ASN A 899 25.32 -13.52 13.77
N ALA A 900 25.04 -14.55 12.97
CA ALA A 900 24.19 -15.66 13.40
C ALA A 900 24.76 -16.44 14.60
N LEU A 901 26.06 -16.76 14.59
CA LEU A 901 26.77 -17.36 15.72
C LEU A 901 26.70 -16.49 16.98
N TYR A 902 26.87 -15.17 16.83
CA TYR A 902 26.73 -14.20 17.92
C TYR A 902 25.34 -14.26 18.59
N TRP A 903 24.25 -14.24 17.80
CA TRP A 903 22.89 -14.29 18.35
C TRP A 903 22.52 -15.66 18.92
N HIS A 904 22.92 -16.74 18.24
CA HIS A 904 22.67 -18.12 18.67
C HIS A 904 23.33 -18.42 20.02
N CYS A 905 24.59 -18.00 20.18
CA CYS A 905 25.34 -18.05 21.43
C CYS A 905 24.64 -17.28 22.58
N LEU A 906 24.07 -16.10 22.31
CA LEU A 906 23.30 -15.33 23.30
C LEU A 906 22.03 -16.06 23.75
N ALA A 907 21.26 -16.63 22.82
CA ALA A 907 20.06 -17.40 23.15
C ALA A 907 20.41 -18.60 24.05
N GLN A 908 21.44 -19.38 23.69
CA GLN A 908 21.92 -20.51 24.48
C GLN A 908 22.40 -20.10 25.90
N ASN A 909 23.08 -18.96 26.05
CA ASN A 909 23.47 -18.43 27.37
C ASN A 909 22.24 -18.06 28.22
N ARG A 910 21.21 -17.43 27.63
CA ARG A 910 19.97 -17.08 28.36
C ARG A 910 19.18 -18.32 28.79
N LEU A 911 19.12 -19.36 27.94
CA LEU A 911 18.57 -20.69 28.29
C LEU A 911 19.41 -21.46 29.32
N GLY A 912 20.62 -21.00 29.65
CA GLY A 912 21.53 -21.71 30.55
C GLY A 912 22.17 -22.97 29.92
N MET A 913 22.14 -23.09 28.58
CA MET A 913 22.79 -24.14 27.80
C MET A 913 24.30 -23.88 27.68
N TYR A 914 24.98 -23.74 28.83
CA TYR A 914 26.33 -23.19 28.91
C TYR A 914 27.40 -23.92 28.09
N THR A 915 27.28 -25.24 27.92
CA THR A 915 28.18 -26.03 27.06
C THR A 915 27.99 -25.71 25.58
N ALA A 916 26.74 -25.58 25.13
CA ALA A 916 26.45 -25.20 23.75
C ALA A 916 26.88 -23.74 23.49
N ALA A 917 26.56 -22.82 24.40
CA ALA A 917 26.99 -21.43 24.31
C ALA A 917 28.53 -21.30 24.26
N GLU A 918 29.26 -22.10 25.03
CA GLU A 918 30.72 -22.20 24.95
C GLU A 918 31.20 -22.69 23.58
N THR A 919 30.63 -23.78 23.02
CA THR A 919 31.07 -24.29 21.71
C THR A 919 30.75 -23.30 20.58
N THR A 920 29.57 -22.67 20.61
CA THR A 920 29.16 -21.65 19.63
C THR A 920 30.04 -20.39 19.72
N CYS A 921 30.40 -19.95 20.94
CA CYS A 921 31.31 -18.82 21.15
C CYS A 921 32.75 -19.13 20.70
N ARG A 922 33.26 -20.33 20.98
CA ARG A 922 34.57 -20.80 20.48
C ARG A 922 34.60 -20.88 18.95
N GLU A 923 33.53 -21.34 18.30
CA GLU A 923 33.44 -21.31 16.83
C GLU A 923 33.47 -19.86 16.32
N ALA A 924 32.64 -18.96 16.86
CA ALA A 924 32.60 -17.55 16.45
C ALA A 924 34.00 -16.90 16.54
N ILE A 925 34.66 -17.00 17.69
CA ILE A 925 36.01 -16.45 17.92
C ILE A 925 37.02 -17.00 16.91
N ASN A 926 36.98 -18.30 16.62
CA ASN A 926 37.89 -18.93 15.66
C ASN A 926 37.61 -18.46 14.22
N ARG A 927 36.34 -18.33 13.83
CA ARG A 927 35.96 -17.89 12.46
C ARG A 927 36.23 -16.40 12.24
N GLU A 928 35.93 -15.54 13.22
CA GLU A 928 36.32 -14.13 13.18
C GLU A 928 37.85 -13.98 13.07
N THR A 929 38.61 -14.72 13.88
CA THR A 929 40.08 -14.68 13.84
C THR A 929 40.64 -15.19 12.51
N GLN A 930 40.01 -16.20 11.88
CA GLN A 930 40.34 -16.65 10.52
C GLN A 930 40.02 -15.60 9.44
N THR A 931 38.97 -14.79 9.63
CA THR A 931 38.44 -13.87 8.61
C THR A 931 39.08 -12.48 8.67
N TYR A 932 39.27 -11.95 9.88
CA TYR A 932 39.72 -10.58 10.14
C TYR A 932 41.11 -10.50 10.81
N GLY A 933 41.68 -11.65 11.21
CA GLY A 933 42.93 -11.71 11.97
C GLY A 933 42.79 -11.37 13.46
N TYR A 934 41.56 -11.20 13.96
CA TYR A 934 41.23 -10.93 15.36
C TYR A 934 39.78 -11.39 15.67
N ALA A 935 39.47 -11.60 16.95
CA ALA A 935 38.11 -11.88 17.41
C ALA A 935 37.31 -10.58 17.60
N GLY A 936 36.04 -10.58 17.20
CA GLY A 936 35.17 -9.41 17.18
C GLY A 936 34.79 -8.92 18.58
N SER A 937 34.76 -7.60 18.79
CA SER A 937 34.42 -6.99 20.08
C SER A 937 33.04 -7.41 20.60
N SER A 938 32.05 -7.55 19.71
CA SER A 938 30.72 -8.08 20.02
C SER A 938 30.78 -9.51 20.58
N THR A 939 31.52 -10.41 19.92
CA THR A 939 31.65 -11.81 20.32
C THR A 939 32.48 -11.98 21.60
N LEU A 940 33.52 -11.16 21.79
CA LEU A 940 34.27 -11.11 23.04
C LEU A 940 33.44 -10.51 24.21
N ASN A 941 32.52 -9.58 23.94
CA ASN A 941 31.54 -9.11 24.93
C ASN A 941 30.57 -10.23 25.35
N ASN A 942 30.11 -11.07 24.40
CA ASN A 942 29.32 -12.25 24.73
C ASN A 942 30.11 -13.23 25.61
N LEU A 943 31.40 -13.47 25.32
CA LEU A 943 32.26 -14.31 26.16
C LEU A 943 32.33 -13.77 27.60
N MET A 944 32.50 -12.46 27.79
CA MET A 944 32.46 -11.85 29.12
C MET A 944 31.09 -12.00 29.81
N GLU A 945 29.98 -11.86 29.09
CA GLU A 945 28.64 -12.10 29.67
C GLU A 945 28.40 -13.58 30.03
N ILE A 946 28.97 -14.54 29.29
CA ILE A 946 28.94 -15.97 29.66
C ILE A 946 29.78 -16.19 30.93
N ILE A 947 30.98 -15.64 31.02
CA ILE A 947 31.83 -15.71 32.22
C ILE A 947 31.08 -15.14 33.44
N ARG A 948 30.49 -13.95 33.32
CA ARG A 948 29.66 -13.31 34.37
C ARG A 948 28.40 -14.12 34.70
N SER A 949 27.80 -14.81 33.74
CA SER A 949 26.63 -15.69 33.92
C SER A 949 27.00 -16.96 34.71
N LEU A 950 28.12 -17.59 34.36
CA LEU A 950 28.67 -18.77 35.04
C LEU A 950 29.12 -18.44 36.48
N HIS A 951 29.81 -17.32 36.67
CA HIS A 951 30.26 -16.83 37.98
C HIS A 951 29.08 -16.57 38.92
N ARG A 952 28.03 -15.87 38.43
CA ARG A 952 26.79 -15.63 39.20
C ARG A 952 26.03 -16.91 39.57
N LYS A 953 26.28 -18.03 38.88
CA LYS A 953 25.71 -19.36 39.19
C LYS A 953 26.73 -20.33 39.81
N GLY A 954 27.85 -19.84 40.35
CA GLY A 954 28.85 -20.63 41.07
C GLY A 954 29.65 -21.63 40.23
N LYS A 955 29.56 -21.59 38.89
CA LYS A 955 30.25 -22.52 37.98
C LYS A 955 31.70 -22.08 37.71
N LEU A 956 32.46 -21.91 38.79
CA LEU A 956 33.79 -21.29 38.82
C LEU A 956 34.78 -21.90 37.83
N GLU A 957 34.93 -23.23 37.77
CA GLU A 957 35.90 -23.86 36.84
C GLU A 957 35.60 -23.58 35.36
N ARG A 958 34.33 -23.49 34.96
CA ARG A 958 33.97 -23.09 33.59
C ARG A 958 34.16 -21.60 33.35
N ALA A 959 33.92 -20.77 34.37
CA ALA A 959 34.24 -19.34 34.31
C ALA A 959 35.76 -19.10 34.15
N LYS A 960 36.61 -19.88 34.83
CA LYS A 960 38.08 -19.87 34.64
C LYS A 960 38.46 -20.24 33.21
N ALA A 961 38.02 -21.41 32.72
CA ALA A 961 38.37 -21.90 31.39
C ALA A 961 38.03 -20.90 30.26
N LEU A 962 36.87 -20.23 30.34
CA LEU A 962 36.51 -19.17 29.40
C LEU A 962 37.32 -17.88 29.61
N THR A 963 37.69 -17.55 30.86
CA THR A 963 38.58 -16.42 31.17
C THR A 963 39.98 -16.62 30.60
N GLU A 964 40.50 -17.85 30.56
CA GLU A 964 41.79 -18.16 29.92
C GLU A 964 41.75 -17.95 28.40
N ILE A 965 40.63 -18.24 27.73
CA ILE A 965 40.44 -17.90 26.30
C ILE A 965 40.52 -16.38 26.12
N LEU A 966 39.80 -15.62 26.95
CA LEU A 966 39.81 -14.16 26.93
C LEU A 966 41.23 -13.58 27.15
N ILE A 967 41.97 -14.13 28.12
CA ILE A 967 43.38 -13.78 28.39
C ILE A 967 44.29 -14.11 27.21
N ASN A 968 44.04 -15.21 26.47
CA ASN A 968 44.85 -15.56 25.31
C ASN A 968 44.51 -14.69 24.08
N THR A 969 43.24 -14.37 23.82
CA THR A 969 42.87 -13.38 22.77
C THR A 969 43.42 -11.99 23.06
N LYS A 970 43.55 -11.60 24.34
CA LYS A 970 44.18 -10.32 24.76
C LYS A 970 45.62 -10.15 24.26
N LYS A 971 46.33 -11.23 23.95
CA LYS A 971 47.72 -11.20 23.46
C LYS A 971 47.85 -10.72 22.01
N ASN A 972 46.74 -10.62 21.26
CA ASN A 972 46.68 -10.00 19.93
C ASN A 972 45.58 -8.90 19.87
N PRO A 973 45.74 -7.77 20.58
CA PRO A 973 44.63 -6.86 20.92
C PRO A 973 44.32 -5.79 19.85
N LYS A 974 44.39 -6.13 18.55
CA LYS A 974 44.28 -5.13 17.43
C LYS A 974 43.01 -4.28 17.42
N THR A 975 41.96 -4.68 18.14
CA THR A 975 40.63 -4.02 18.16
C THR A 975 40.05 -3.84 19.56
N TRP A 976 40.84 -3.99 20.63
CA TRP A 976 40.37 -3.89 22.01
C TRP A 976 40.32 -2.42 22.48
N THR A 977 39.12 -1.81 22.51
CA THR A 977 38.90 -0.47 23.07
C THR A 977 39.33 -0.40 24.54
N GLU A 978 39.71 0.79 25.03
CA GLU A 978 40.16 0.94 26.43
C GLU A 978 39.10 0.54 27.45
N GLU A 979 37.83 0.83 27.15
CA GLU A 979 36.67 0.41 27.94
C GLU A 979 36.54 -1.13 27.97
N PHE A 980 36.66 -1.80 26.81
CA PHE A 980 36.70 -3.26 26.75
C PHE A 980 37.89 -3.83 27.55
N GLN A 981 39.07 -3.21 27.46
CA GLN A 981 40.25 -3.63 28.23
C GLN A 981 40.05 -3.48 29.75
N LYS A 982 39.31 -2.46 30.18
CA LYS A 982 38.95 -2.21 31.59
C LYS A 982 37.95 -3.26 32.09
N ASP A 983 36.90 -3.53 31.32
CA ASP A 983 35.90 -4.56 31.63
C ASP A 983 36.50 -5.96 31.67
N ALA A 984 37.36 -6.31 30.70
CA ALA A 984 38.07 -7.58 30.69
C ALA A 984 39.03 -7.73 31.89
N LYS A 985 39.72 -6.65 32.30
CA LYS A 985 40.56 -6.66 33.53
C LYS A 985 39.72 -6.97 34.77
N GLU A 986 38.54 -6.37 34.95
CA GLU A 986 37.69 -6.62 36.12
C GLU A 986 37.03 -8.02 36.06
N VAL A 987 36.62 -8.51 34.88
CA VAL A 987 36.12 -9.89 34.73
C VAL A 987 37.19 -10.92 35.07
N ILE A 988 38.43 -10.74 34.59
CA ILE A 988 39.58 -11.58 34.94
C ILE A 988 39.82 -11.53 36.46
N ARG A 989 39.80 -10.33 37.07
CA ARG A 989 40.00 -10.14 38.50
C ARG A 989 38.95 -10.86 39.35
N LEU A 990 37.67 -10.74 39.01
CA LEU A 990 36.57 -11.37 39.75
C LEU A 990 36.78 -12.90 39.82
N VAL A 991 36.97 -13.53 38.66
CA VAL A 991 37.15 -14.99 38.53
C VAL A 991 38.44 -15.47 39.23
N THR A 992 39.53 -14.70 39.16
CA THR A 992 40.83 -15.11 39.72
C THR A 992 40.91 -14.92 41.24
N VAL A 993 40.38 -13.82 41.79
CA VAL A 993 40.48 -13.52 43.23
C VAL A 993 39.68 -14.51 44.08
N GLU A 994 38.48 -14.90 43.67
CA GLU A 994 37.68 -15.90 44.40
C GLU A 994 38.22 -17.34 44.21
N SER A 995 39.03 -17.61 43.19
CA SER A 995 39.66 -18.92 43.03
C SER A 995 40.71 -19.23 44.11
N ALA A 996 41.41 -18.21 44.60
CA ALA A 996 42.47 -18.34 45.60
C ALA A 996 41.96 -18.56 47.04
N SER A 997 40.69 -18.24 47.31
CA SER A 997 40.06 -18.53 48.61
C SER A 997 39.51 -19.95 48.70
N THR A 998 39.19 -20.57 47.57
CA THR A 998 38.64 -21.94 47.47
C THR A 998 39.68 -23.06 47.39
N SER A 999 40.97 -22.74 47.23
CA SER A 999 42.04 -23.72 46.93
C SER A 999 43.00 -24.01 48.09
N ARG A 1000 42.67 -23.68 49.35
CA ARG A 1000 43.50 -24.05 50.50
C ARG A 1000 43.25 -25.52 50.90
N PRO A 1001 44.28 -26.39 50.93
CA PRO A 1001 44.12 -27.76 51.42
C PRO A 1001 43.94 -27.78 52.95
N PRO A 1002 43.16 -28.72 53.52
CA PRO A 1002 42.95 -28.83 54.96
C PRO A 1002 44.14 -29.52 55.64
N GLY A 1003 45.25 -28.81 55.84
CA GLY A 1003 46.46 -29.47 56.35
C GLY A 1003 47.71 -28.62 56.62
N SER A 1004 47.60 -27.50 57.34
CA SER A 1004 48.74 -26.98 58.13
C SER A 1004 48.28 -26.02 59.24
N ALA A 1005 48.77 -26.26 60.46
CA ALA A 1005 48.63 -25.34 61.58
C ALA A 1005 49.88 -24.43 61.64
N GLY A 1006 49.69 -23.12 61.77
CA GLY A 1006 50.80 -22.17 61.89
C GLY A 1006 50.32 -20.71 61.89
N SER A 1007 50.78 -19.94 62.88
CA SER A 1007 50.73 -18.47 63.05
C SER A 1007 49.44 -17.71 62.65
N GLY A 1008 48.81 -17.08 63.64
CA GLY A 1008 47.57 -16.33 63.46
C GLY A 1008 47.70 -14.94 62.82
N ILE A 1009 46.60 -14.48 62.23
CA ILE A 1009 46.33 -13.08 61.82
C ILE A 1009 44.90 -12.76 62.30
N PRO A 1010 44.59 -11.55 62.82
CA PRO A 1010 43.30 -11.27 63.46
C PRO A 1010 42.06 -11.43 62.57
N VAL A 1011 40.97 -11.92 63.18
CA VAL A 1011 39.71 -12.31 62.49
C VAL A 1011 38.90 -11.11 61.97
N GLU A 1012 39.09 -9.91 62.54
CA GLU A 1012 38.22 -8.74 62.33
C GLU A 1012 38.15 -8.26 60.86
N ASN A 1013 39.26 -8.37 60.11
CA ASN A 1013 39.34 -7.90 58.72
C ASN A 1013 38.38 -8.65 57.75
N GLN A 1014 37.96 -9.88 58.05
CA GLN A 1014 37.07 -10.63 57.15
C GLN A 1014 35.61 -10.13 57.21
N ALA A 1015 35.15 -9.72 58.39
CA ALA A 1015 33.80 -9.17 58.57
C ALA A 1015 33.65 -7.81 57.88
N GLU A 1016 34.68 -6.96 57.97
CA GLU A 1016 34.68 -5.66 57.31
C GLU A 1016 34.82 -5.77 55.79
N GLY A 1017 35.64 -6.70 55.29
CA GLY A 1017 35.72 -7.04 53.86
C GLY A 1017 34.34 -7.39 53.26
N LYS A 1018 33.59 -8.30 53.91
CA LYS A 1018 32.21 -8.63 53.50
C LYS A 1018 31.29 -7.41 53.50
N LYS A 1019 31.26 -6.62 54.59
CA LYS A 1019 30.44 -5.39 54.68
C LYS A 1019 30.79 -4.36 53.59
N LYS A 1020 32.06 -4.28 53.18
CA LYS A 1020 32.52 -3.37 52.11
C LYS A 1020 32.04 -3.83 50.73
N VAL A 1021 32.06 -5.14 50.47
CA VAL A 1021 31.47 -5.74 49.25
C VAL A 1021 29.95 -5.58 49.24
N GLU A 1022 29.26 -5.84 50.35
CA GLU A 1022 27.81 -5.65 50.46
C GLU A 1022 27.38 -4.19 50.26
N ARG A 1023 28.10 -3.21 50.81
CA ARG A 1023 27.86 -1.78 50.54
C ARG A 1023 28.01 -1.47 49.05
N LYS A 1024 29.04 -2.00 48.38
CA LYS A 1024 29.27 -1.78 46.94
C LYS A 1024 28.19 -2.46 46.07
N MET A 1025 27.79 -3.69 46.42
CA MET A 1025 26.66 -4.41 45.82
C MET A 1025 25.33 -3.66 46.01
N ARG A 1026 25.13 -2.98 47.14
CA ARG A 1026 23.91 -2.19 47.41
C ARG A 1026 23.86 -0.93 46.57
N LEU A 1027 25.00 -0.26 46.35
CA LEU A 1027 25.12 0.91 45.48
C LEU A 1027 24.89 0.56 43.99
N ILE A 1028 25.37 -0.61 43.55
CA ILE A 1028 25.17 -1.16 42.19
C ILE A 1028 23.71 -1.65 41.96
N ARG A 1029 22.85 -1.63 42.99
CA ARG A 1029 21.40 -1.89 42.87
C ARG A 1029 20.54 -0.62 42.88
N SER A 1030 21.16 0.55 43.00
CA SER A 1030 20.50 1.87 42.98
C SER A 1030 20.92 2.72 41.76
N THR A 1031 21.51 2.08 40.74
CA THR A 1031 21.98 2.65 39.47
C THR A 1031 21.75 1.64 38.36
#